data_AF-A0A915DHU5-F1
#
_entry.id   AF-A0A915DHU5-F1
#
_cell.length_a   1.000
_cell.length_b   1.000
_cell.length_c   1.000
_cell.angle_alpha   90.00
_cell.angle_beta   90.00
_cell.angle_gamma   90.00
#
_symmetry.space_group_name_H-M   'P 1'
#
loop_
_entity.id
_entity.type
_entity.pdbx_description
1 polymer ?
#
loop_
_entity_poly.entity_id
_entity_poly.type
_entity_poly.pdbx_seq_one_letter_code
_entity_poly.pdbx_strand_id
1 'polypeptide(L)'
;MQPMHPSYELRLEQLNKQSLLASRNFVEHLLQLVVNHVNRGTGSLVIASMLDFLTYTVCAHIVRPQPEKIFDMILELVAERLNLFETFISLSNSTNYRRRSGDASDHRRVQPGNLQENADSSVNGGCLLKTLGTSTISPGKDLRVLANRQLSGQLISFWIAENSAAMELLRRCIPRGLLDFLSSVEKPPNSEADLLTTRNNLEAANQESRQNSQLQDQLRSMQITVEARLETLLQHWNLEQKLTFLQRKEEKSQKPVTLRKRRRMVKAQSNWKMFCYQFNQDHAKADLIWNEKTKSELKQAIENEMRQLQQELEFLQQGTLVSWNHTEFEVVYGSLIDEVRIGDYYLRFLLNENNEEATPIHKPSEFFNNVYHRFLLATRSDMKCLCLKAMGVVYERHCITIGAFSDSKFIVQMMSKCTNVAERDHYLFLISKLVLDKHNVRDLIAADALPLLVDLAVLAHLHVNRAKIHSQTNVIEGAQGGENESKEWYYNDKNGQRQGPLSFQCMKDMYKEAKLFEKTEIWAEGLDKWCHLSAVAQFRWTVCSSSNIASSHTSCDLALQPQGPMGGTGLFNLTDMCSLILDTLIQMCAFYPSRDEAGSIIRPLPRVKKILSEPVLLYQIVQLLLTYDPAIVQRVAQLVNDVMQDNQFVGRLYLSGVFFFILMYNGSNILPVAKFLHQTHLKQAFRSTLPKSELASRSVLCPILPEATIFYLEQYGAEKYAEVFLGEFENPEIIWNTEMRRYMIEKIALHVSDFSSRLSSNVKALYRYCPIPPIEYPQLEEELFCHYYYLRHLTDEQGSPTGRSENRLTFYALV
;
A
#
# COMPACT_ATOMS: atom_id res chain seq x y z
N MET A 1 45.78 28.35 -26.35
CA MET A 1 44.53 28.36 -27.15
C MET A 1 43.33 28.98 -26.40
N GLN A 2 43.48 29.38 -25.13
CA GLN A 2 42.47 30.16 -24.42
C GLN A 2 42.62 31.65 -24.76
N PRO A 3 41.55 32.38 -25.09
CA PRO A 3 41.63 33.83 -25.15
C PRO A 3 41.90 34.37 -23.75
N MET A 4 43.04 35.06 -23.58
CA MET A 4 43.44 35.69 -22.31
C MET A 4 42.70 37.02 -22.05
N HIS A 5 41.84 37.44 -22.99
CA HIS A 5 41.12 38.72 -22.97
C HIS A 5 39.63 38.49 -23.35
N PRO A 6 38.70 39.29 -22.79
CA PRO A 6 37.27 39.16 -23.06
C PRO A 6 36.84 39.61 -24.47
N SER A 7 37.66 40.42 -25.16
CA SER A 7 37.41 40.98 -26.50
C SER A 7 38.17 40.23 -27.59
N TYR A 8 38.03 38.91 -27.66
CA TYR A 8 38.75 38.09 -28.65
C TYR A 8 37.91 37.90 -29.92
N GLU A 9 38.58 37.86 -31.08
CA GLU A 9 37.92 37.61 -32.36
C GLU A 9 37.79 36.10 -32.64
N LEU A 10 36.56 35.60 -32.77
CA LEU A 10 36.25 34.19 -33.09
C LEU A 10 36.86 33.75 -34.42
N ARG A 11 37.03 34.69 -35.35
CA ARG A 11 37.64 34.45 -36.66
C ARG A 11 39.13 34.11 -36.59
N LEU A 12 39.89 34.83 -35.78
CA LEU A 12 41.32 34.53 -35.58
C LEU A 12 41.49 33.18 -34.88
N GLU A 13 40.59 32.85 -33.95
CA GLU A 13 40.55 31.53 -33.32
C GLU A 13 40.26 30.40 -34.32
N GLN A 14 39.33 30.61 -35.26
CA GLN A 14 39.04 29.66 -36.35
C GLN A 14 40.28 29.41 -37.23
N LEU A 15 40.96 30.48 -37.66
CA LEU A 15 42.15 30.38 -38.52
C LEU A 15 43.32 29.71 -37.82
N ASN A 16 43.59 30.05 -36.55
CA ASN A 16 44.65 29.44 -35.75
C ASN A 16 44.40 27.94 -35.50
N LYS A 17 43.14 27.55 -35.30
CA LYS A 17 42.77 26.13 -35.18
C LYS A 17 42.92 25.40 -36.50
N GLN A 18 42.52 26.02 -37.61
CA GLN A 18 42.65 25.42 -38.92
C GLN A 18 44.12 25.23 -39.33
N SER A 19 44.99 26.20 -39.02
CA SER A 19 46.41 26.10 -39.35
C SER A 19 47.14 25.05 -38.51
N LEU A 20 46.86 24.98 -37.20
CA LEU A 20 47.50 24.01 -36.30
C LEU A 20 47.02 22.57 -36.52
N LEU A 21 45.75 22.37 -36.89
CA LEU A 21 45.11 21.05 -36.94
C LEU A 21 44.96 20.49 -38.36
N ALA A 22 45.44 21.21 -39.38
CA ALA A 22 45.40 20.74 -40.76
C ALA A 22 46.30 19.51 -41.01
N SER A 23 47.35 19.32 -40.21
CA SER A 23 48.29 18.20 -40.36
C SER A 23 47.88 16.98 -39.54
N ARG A 24 47.45 15.91 -40.22
CA ARG A 24 47.09 14.62 -39.60
C ARG A 24 48.27 14.01 -38.82
N ASN A 25 49.44 13.96 -39.44
CA ASN A 25 50.65 13.34 -38.86
C ASN A 25 51.09 14.04 -37.57
N PHE A 26 50.90 15.37 -37.49
CA PHE A 26 51.22 16.13 -36.30
C PHE A 26 50.31 15.74 -35.12
N VAL A 27 48.99 15.64 -35.35
CA VAL A 27 48.02 15.23 -34.34
C VAL A 27 48.27 13.78 -33.90
N GLU A 28 48.58 12.89 -34.83
CA GLU A 28 48.89 11.49 -34.53
C GLU A 28 50.15 11.35 -33.66
N HIS A 29 51.21 12.10 -33.96
CA HIS A 29 52.43 12.11 -33.15
C HIS A 29 52.18 12.62 -31.73
N LEU A 30 51.36 13.65 -31.57
CA LEU A 30 50.95 14.15 -30.25
C LEU A 30 50.17 13.12 -29.44
N LEU A 31 49.23 12.40 -30.08
CA LEU A 31 48.48 11.32 -29.44
C LEU A 31 49.38 10.14 -29.07
N GLN A 32 50.36 9.80 -29.90
CA GLN A 32 51.30 8.73 -29.62
C GLN A 32 52.28 9.08 -28.49
N LEU A 33 52.66 10.35 -28.36
CA LEU A 33 53.40 10.85 -27.20
C LEU A 33 52.60 10.67 -25.91
N VAL A 34 51.30 10.96 -25.92
CA VAL A 34 50.42 10.71 -24.78
C VAL A 34 50.45 9.22 -24.42
N VAL A 35 50.17 8.33 -25.37
CA VAL A 35 50.19 6.86 -25.15
C VAL A 35 51.52 6.38 -24.56
N ASN A 36 52.65 6.85 -25.09
CA ASN A 36 53.97 6.47 -24.60
C ASN A 36 54.24 6.94 -23.16
N HIS A 37 53.81 8.14 -22.81
CA HIS A 37 53.94 8.68 -21.46
C HIS A 37 52.99 8.02 -20.46
N VAL A 38 51.76 7.69 -20.89
CA VAL A 38 50.80 6.91 -20.10
C VAL A 38 51.36 5.53 -19.77
N ASN A 39 51.82 4.78 -20.78
CA ASN A 39 52.34 3.42 -20.60
C ASN A 39 53.59 3.38 -19.70
N ARG A 40 54.36 4.47 -19.67
CA ARG A 40 55.58 4.59 -18.86
C ARG A 40 55.32 5.23 -17.49
N GLY A 41 54.11 5.70 -17.20
CA GLY A 41 53.80 6.41 -15.94
C GLY A 41 54.60 7.71 -15.73
N THR A 42 55.05 8.37 -16.80
CA THR A 42 55.93 9.56 -16.73
C THR A 42 55.30 10.78 -17.38
N GLY A 43 55.74 11.99 -17.01
CA GLY A 43 55.37 13.21 -17.75
C GLY A 43 53.95 13.74 -17.46
N SER A 44 53.52 13.75 -16.20
CA SER A 44 52.21 14.26 -15.77
C SER A 44 51.87 15.66 -16.32
N LEU A 45 52.85 16.57 -16.38
CA LEU A 45 52.69 17.93 -16.93
C LEU A 45 52.49 17.92 -18.45
N VAL A 46 53.22 17.07 -19.16
CA VAL A 46 53.09 16.91 -20.62
C VAL A 46 51.72 16.35 -20.93
N ILE A 47 51.27 15.35 -20.17
CA ILE A 47 49.93 14.79 -20.37
C ILE A 47 48.86 15.82 -20.01
N ALA A 48 48.99 16.57 -18.91
CA ALA A 48 48.03 17.63 -18.56
C ALA A 48 47.91 18.71 -19.65
N SER A 49 49.04 19.14 -20.24
CA SER A 49 49.05 20.14 -21.31
C SER A 49 48.56 19.59 -22.65
N MET A 50 48.84 18.33 -22.97
CA MET A 50 48.28 17.65 -24.16
C MET A 50 46.78 17.39 -24.01
N LEU A 51 46.32 17.09 -22.81
CA LEU A 51 44.89 17.02 -22.50
C LEU A 51 44.26 18.39 -22.67
N ASP A 52 44.84 19.46 -22.11
CA ASP A 52 44.37 20.82 -22.38
C ASP A 52 44.28 21.10 -23.89
N PHE A 53 45.30 20.73 -24.67
CA PHE A 53 45.29 20.85 -26.12
C PHE A 53 44.11 20.11 -26.77
N LEU A 54 43.93 18.81 -26.51
CA LEU A 54 42.82 18.01 -27.03
C LEU A 54 41.44 18.59 -26.68
N THR A 55 41.36 19.36 -25.61
CA THR A 55 40.08 19.88 -25.13
C THR A 55 39.67 21.12 -25.90
N TYR A 56 40.64 21.91 -26.35
CA TYR A 56 40.41 22.98 -27.30
C TYR A 56 40.04 22.47 -28.69
N THR A 57 40.40 21.21 -29.02
CA THR A 57 40.13 20.59 -30.32
C THR A 57 38.88 19.72 -30.36
N VAL A 58 38.41 19.19 -29.22
CA VAL A 58 37.27 18.25 -29.16
C VAL A 58 36.02 18.81 -28.47
N CYS A 59 36.13 19.73 -27.50
CA CYS A 59 34.96 20.17 -26.70
C CYS A 59 33.99 21.11 -27.44
N ALA A 60 32.68 20.85 -27.33
CA ALA A 60 31.58 21.54 -28.03
C ALA A 60 31.69 23.08 -28.02
N HIS A 61 31.94 23.64 -26.85
CA HIS A 61 31.87 25.07 -26.59
C HIS A 61 33.08 25.83 -27.14
N ILE A 62 34.16 25.13 -27.48
CA ILE A 62 35.37 25.75 -28.00
C ILE A 62 35.59 25.35 -29.46
N VAL A 63 35.00 24.24 -29.91
CA VAL A 63 35.15 23.68 -31.25
C VAL A 63 34.19 24.23 -32.29
N ARG A 64 33.09 24.92 -31.91
CA ARG A 64 32.15 25.53 -32.87
C ARG A 64 32.81 26.28 -34.06
N PRO A 65 33.94 27.00 -33.93
CA PRO A 65 34.63 27.64 -35.05
C PRO A 65 35.50 26.70 -35.93
N GLN A 66 35.49 25.37 -35.78
CA GLN A 66 36.29 24.45 -36.62
C GLN A 66 35.49 23.84 -37.80
N PRO A 67 36.13 23.59 -38.96
CA PRO A 67 35.50 22.92 -40.08
C PRO A 67 35.28 21.41 -39.80
N GLU A 68 34.15 20.87 -40.28
CA GLU A 68 33.69 19.50 -39.96
C GLU A 68 34.72 18.39 -40.24
N LYS A 69 35.46 18.50 -41.36
CA LYS A 69 36.43 17.46 -41.78
C LYS A 69 37.60 17.30 -40.81
N ILE A 70 38.09 18.40 -40.25
CA ILE A 70 39.23 18.39 -39.29
C ILE A 70 38.76 17.80 -37.96
N PHE A 71 37.54 18.14 -37.55
CA PHE A 71 36.95 17.61 -36.33
C PHE A 71 36.71 16.10 -36.41
N ASP A 72 36.12 15.61 -37.51
CA ASP A 72 35.86 14.19 -37.73
C ASP A 72 37.18 13.39 -37.77
N MET A 73 38.23 13.91 -38.41
CA MET A 73 39.58 13.31 -38.41
C MET A 73 40.18 13.20 -36.99
N ILE A 74 40.05 14.25 -36.17
CA ILE A 74 40.59 14.24 -34.80
C ILE A 74 39.80 13.25 -33.93
N LEU A 75 38.48 13.19 -34.09
CA LEU A 75 37.65 12.24 -33.36
C LEU A 75 37.99 10.79 -33.73
N GLU A 76 38.22 10.50 -35.00
CA GLU A 76 38.62 9.18 -35.49
C GLU A 76 39.97 8.75 -34.88
N LEU A 77 40.99 9.62 -34.93
CA LEU A 77 42.31 9.36 -34.35
C LEU A 77 42.30 9.20 -32.82
N VAL A 78 41.43 9.96 -32.13
CA VAL A 78 41.24 9.80 -30.69
C VAL A 78 40.52 8.49 -30.41
N ALA A 79 39.51 8.13 -31.20
CA ALA A 79 38.71 6.92 -31.04
C ALA A 79 39.52 5.64 -31.14
N GLU A 80 40.45 5.55 -32.09
CA GLU A 80 41.37 4.43 -32.24
C GLU A 80 42.29 4.21 -31.02
N ARG A 81 42.47 5.24 -30.19
CA ARG A 81 43.38 5.24 -29.04
C ARG A 81 42.62 5.26 -27.70
N LEU A 82 41.27 5.22 -27.71
CA LEU A 82 40.39 5.47 -26.55
C LEU A 82 40.53 4.46 -25.41
N ASN A 83 40.89 3.20 -25.68
CA ASN A 83 41.06 2.18 -24.63
C ASN A 83 42.10 2.59 -23.55
N LEU A 84 43.06 3.45 -23.93
CA LEU A 84 44.07 4.01 -23.02
C LEU A 84 43.65 5.34 -22.40
N PHE A 85 42.64 6.01 -22.95
CA PHE A 85 42.09 7.25 -22.39
C PHE A 85 41.13 6.97 -21.23
N GLU A 86 40.40 5.85 -21.23
CA GLU A 86 39.50 5.49 -20.11
C GLU A 86 40.26 5.12 -18.84
N THR A 87 41.37 4.40 -18.96
CA THR A 87 42.35 4.22 -17.87
C THR A 87 42.95 5.56 -17.41
N PHE A 88 42.98 6.58 -18.27
CA PHE A 88 43.41 7.93 -17.92
C PHE A 88 42.35 8.77 -17.18
N ILE A 89 41.05 8.51 -17.42
CA ILE A 89 39.93 9.05 -16.64
C ILE A 89 39.90 8.51 -15.22
N SER A 90 40.30 7.25 -15.04
CA SER A 90 40.40 6.66 -13.70
C SER A 90 41.60 7.20 -12.90
N LEU A 91 42.61 7.81 -13.53
CA LEU A 91 43.80 8.37 -12.85
C LEU A 91 43.72 9.87 -12.53
N SER A 92 42.93 10.67 -13.26
CA SER A 92 42.91 12.12 -13.07
C SER A 92 41.64 12.65 -12.38
N ASN A 93 41.79 13.26 -11.20
CA ASN A 93 40.71 13.93 -10.45
C ASN A 93 40.41 15.37 -10.97
N SER A 94 40.93 15.73 -12.15
CA SER A 94 40.87 17.10 -12.65
C SER A 94 39.48 17.48 -13.16
N THR A 95 38.99 18.63 -12.72
CA THR A 95 37.62 19.09 -12.95
C THR A 95 37.34 19.42 -14.41
N ASN A 96 38.36 19.95 -15.06
CA ASN A 96 38.30 20.23 -16.47
C ASN A 96 38.10 18.91 -17.22
N TYR A 97 38.85 17.86 -16.89
CA TYR A 97 38.89 16.65 -17.71
C TYR A 97 37.56 15.89 -17.77
N ARG A 98 36.79 15.82 -16.67
CA ARG A 98 35.41 15.27 -16.71
C ARG A 98 34.45 16.15 -17.49
N ARG A 99 34.59 17.49 -17.39
CA ARG A 99 33.85 18.43 -18.24
C ARG A 99 34.06 18.15 -19.71
N ARG A 100 35.31 17.84 -20.02
CA ARG A 100 35.82 17.62 -21.36
C ARG A 100 35.46 16.24 -21.92
N SER A 101 35.37 15.22 -21.07
CA SER A 101 34.85 13.89 -21.43
C SER A 101 33.34 13.92 -21.68
N GLY A 102 32.56 14.59 -20.81
CA GLY A 102 31.10 14.73 -20.95
C GLY A 102 30.69 15.43 -22.24
N ASP A 103 31.37 16.54 -22.55
CA ASP A 103 31.18 17.27 -23.81
C ASP A 103 31.62 16.44 -25.04
N ALA A 104 32.62 15.56 -24.92
CA ALA A 104 33.10 14.72 -26.02
C ALA A 104 32.16 13.53 -26.30
N SER A 105 31.58 12.91 -25.25
CA SER A 105 30.51 11.91 -25.39
C SER A 105 29.26 12.48 -26.08
N ASP A 106 28.97 13.76 -25.87
CA ASP A 106 27.89 14.52 -26.52
C ASP A 106 28.06 14.67 -28.05
N HIS A 107 29.27 14.45 -28.60
CA HIS A 107 29.57 14.56 -30.05
C HIS A 107 29.82 13.22 -30.75
N ARG A 108 29.69 12.08 -30.07
CA ARG A 108 30.04 10.79 -30.65
C ARG A 108 29.07 10.42 -31.78
N ARG A 109 29.50 10.66 -33.01
CA ARG A 109 29.02 9.98 -34.22
C ARG A 109 29.78 8.66 -34.33
N VAL A 110 29.44 7.73 -33.44
CA VAL A 110 29.98 6.37 -33.47
C VAL A 110 28.85 5.49 -34.00
N GLN A 111 29.17 4.57 -34.92
CA GLN A 111 28.23 3.54 -35.33
C GLN A 111 27.64 2.87 -34.07
N PRO A 112 26.38 2.40 -34.09
CA PRO A 112 25.71 1.86 -32.91
C PRO A 112 26.50 0.75 -32.17
N GLY A 113 27.47 0.08 -32.83
CA GLY A 113 28.36 -0.91 -32.21
C GLY A 113 29.28 -0.37 -31.11
N ASN A 114 30.03 0.73 -31.34
CA ASN A 114 31.08 1.11 -30.39
C ASN A 114 30.59 1.95 -29.20
N LEU A 115 29.30 2.30 -29.11
CA LEU A 115 28.75 2.91 -27.89
C LEU A 115 28.62 1.88 -26.76
N GLN A 116 28.16 0.66 -27.08
CA GLN A 116 28.19 -0.48 -26.17
C GLN A 116 29.62 -0.81 -25.77
N GLU A 117 30.55 -0.94 -26.72
CA GLU A 117 31.95 -1.28 -26.44
C GLU A 117 32.62 -0.27 -25.48
N ASN A 118 32.33 1.03 -25.61
CA ASN A 118 32.84 2.05 -24.70
C ASN A 118 32.15 2.02 -23.33
N ALA A 119 30.84 1.77 -23.28
CA ALA A 119 30.13 1.65 -22.01
C ALA A 119 30.60 0.40 -21.26
N ASP A 120 30.81 -0.71 -21.96
CA ASP A 120 31.36 -1.95 -21.41
C ASP A 120 32.81 -1.77 -20.97
N SER A 121 33.62 -1.03 -21.72
CA SER A 121 34.99 -0.67 -21.30
C SER A 121 35.00 0.23 -20.06
N SER A 122 34.05 1.15 -19.95
CA SER A 122 33.92 2.04 -18.78
C SER A 122 33.51 1.29 -17.50
N VAL A 123 32.70 0.24 -17.67
CA VAL A 123 32.30 -0.69 -16.61
C VAL A 123 33.49 -1.60 -16.27
N ASN A 124 34.16 -2.19 -17.26
CA ASN A 124 35.34 -3.04 -17.07
C ASN A 124 36.53 -2.28 -16.46
N GLY A 125 36.62 -0.95 -16.65
CA GLY A 125 37.68 -0.11 -16.09
C GLY A 125 37.38 0.46 -14.71
N GLY A 126 36.25 0.14 -14.08
CA GLY A 126 35.84 0.72 -12.77
C GLY A 126 35.54 2.22 -12.82
N CYS A 127 35.45 2.80 -14.03
CA CYS A 127 35.24 4.22 -14.22
C CYS A 127 33.82 4.64 -13.79
N LEU A 128 32.82 3.79 -14.07
CA LEU A 128 31.44 4.00 -13.65
C LEU A 128 31.33 4.15 -12.13
N LEU A 129 31.94 3.24 -11.35
CA LEU A 129 31.92 3.28 -9.89
C LEU A 129 32.62 4.54 -9.34
N LYS A 130 33.78 4.88 -9.90
CA LYS A 130 34.51 6.10 -9.53
C LYS A 130 33.70 7.36 -9.84
N THR A 131 33.06 7.43 -11.01
CA THR A 131 32.22 8.58 -11.36
C THR A 131 31.00 8.68 -10.47
N LEU A 132 30.37 7.56 -10.11
CA LEU A 132 29.24 7.49 -9.17
C LEU A 132 29.63 8.05 -7.80
N GLY A 133 30.78 7.63 -7.26
CA GLY A 133 31.32 8.19 -6.00
C GLY A 133 31.57 9.70 -6.10
N THR A 134 31.96 10.20 -7.26
CA THR A 134 32.22 11.63 -7.44
C THR A 134 31.00 12.48 -7.70
N SER A 135 29.95 11.91 -8.30
CA SER A 135 28.68 12.61 -8.52
C SER A 135 27.86 12.71 -7.24
N THR A 136 27.89 11.66 -6.41
CA THR A 136 26.97 11.51 -5.29
C THR A 136 27.61 11.75 -3.92
N ILE A 137 28.87 11.35 -3.72
CA ILE A 137 29.46 11.19 -2.38
C ILE A 137 30.56 12.22 -2.05
N SER A 138 31.28 12.75 -3.04
CA SER A 138 32.45 13.63 -2.82
C SER A 138 32.10 14.93 -2.08
N PRO A 139 32.49 15.14 -0.80
CA PRO A 139 32.08 16.31 -0.02
C PRO A 139 32.84 17.57 -0.47
N GLY A 140 32.12 18.66 -0.74
CA GLY A 140 32.73 19.96 -1.07
C GLY A 140 31.71 20.96 -1.63
N LYS A 141 31.78 22.20 -1.14
CA LYS A 141 30.96 23.34 -1.63
C LYS A 141 31.68 24.18 -2.68
N ASP A 142 32.91 23.82 -3.04
CA ASP A 142 33.68 24.53 -4.05
C ASP A 142 33.01 24.43 -5.41
N LEU A 143 32.97 25.55 -6.15
CA LEU A 143 32.40 25.62 -7.50
C LEU A 143 32.96 24.55 -8.45
N ARG A 144 34.25 24.20 -8.27
CA ARG A 144 34.92 23.14 -9.04
C ARG A 144 34.36 21.74 -8.73
N VAL A 145 34.13 21.44 -7.46
CA VAL A 145 33.58 20.15 -7.01
C VAL A 145 32.12 20.02 -7.40
N LEU A 146 31.34 21.10 -7.28
CA LEU A 146 29.94 21.13 -7.70
C LEU A 146 29.80 20.97 -9.23
N ALA A 147 30.65 21.65 -10.01
CA ALA A 147 30.71 21.44 -11.46
C ALA A 147 31.07 19.98 -11.80
N ASN A 148 32.02 19.37 -11.08
CA ASN A 148 32.37 17.96 -11.25
C ASN A 148 31.22 17.01 -10.97
N ARG A 149 30.41 17.29 -9.94
CA ARG A 149 29.23 16.50 -9.61
C ARG A 149 28.20 16.54 -10.74
N GLN A 150 27.91 17.73 -11.26
CA GLN A 150 26.98 17.90 -12.38
C GLN A 150 27.46 17.16 -13.64
N LEU A 151 28.76 17.22 -13.94
CA LEU A 151 29.35 16.57 -15.13
C LEU A 151 29.46 15.06 -15.01
N SER A 152 29.86 14.56 -13.84
CA SER A 152 29.86 13.11 -13.57
C SER A 152 28.44 12.55 -13.66
N GLY A 153 27.45 13.31 -13.22
CA GLY A 153 26.04 12.95 -13.40
C GLY A 153 25.58 12.85 -14.85
N GLN A 154 25.98 13.82 -15.69
CA GLN A 154 25.71 13.78 -17.13
C GLN A 154 26.43 12.61 -17.81
N LEU A 155 27.66 12.29 -17.40
CA LEU A 155 28.38 11.13 -17.93
C LEU A 155 27.68 9.81 -17.61
N ILE A 156 27.23 9.64 -16.37
CA ILE A 156 26.52 8.43 -15.94
C ILE A 156 25.21 8.27 -16.73
N SER A 157 24.46 9.35 -16.96
CA SER A 157 23.23 9.27 -17.75
C SER A 157 23.46 8.86 -19.21
N PHE A 158 24.63 9.19 -19.78
CA PHE A 158 25.02 8.70 -21.10
C PHE A 158 25.44 7.22 -21.09
N TRP A 159 26.19 6.78 -20.08
CA TRP A 159 26.61 5.38 -19.95
C TRP A 159 25.45 4.43 -19.65
N ILE A 160 24.38 4.92 -19.03
CA ILE A 160 23.15 4.17 -18.74
C ILE A 160 22.25 4.01 -19.97
N ALA A 161 22.17 5.00 -20.85
CA ALA A 161 21.09 5.14 -21.83
C ALA A 161 20.91 3.94 -22.79
N GLU A 162 21.95 3.14 -23.01
CA GLU A 162 21.94 1.99 -23.94
C GLU A 162 22.69 0.75 -23.42
N ASN A 163 23.09 0.71 -22.13
CA ASN A 163 23.85 -0.41 -21.56
C ASN A 163 23.14 -1.09 -20.37
N SER A 164 22.82 -2.38 -20.53
CA SER A 164 22.23 -3.23 -19.49
C SER A 164 23.21 -3.56 -18.36
N ALA A 165 24.49 -3.76 -18.64
CA ALA A 165 25.52 -4.07 -17.63
C ALA A 165 25.73 -2.89 -16.66
N ALA A 166 25.72 -1.66 -17.18
CA ALA A 166 25.82 -0.46 -16.36
C ALA A 166 24.59 -0.28 -15.44
N MET A 167 23.38 -0.57 -15.95
CA MET A 167 22.16 -0.54 -15.13
C MET A 167 22.11 -1.67 -14.08
N GLU A 168 22.60 -2.86 -14.42
CA GLU A 168 22.66 -3.97 -13.47
C GLU A 168 23.68 -3.73 -12.35
N LEU A 169 24.80 -3.07 -12.65
CA LEU A 169 25.71 -2.59 -11.62
C LEU A 169 25.05 -1.57 -10.69
N LEU A 170 24.29 -0.61 -11.24
CA LEU A 170 23.59 0.38 -10.42
C LEU A 170 22.51 -0.27 -9.54
N ARG A 171 21.80 -1.30 -10.03
CA ARG A 171 20.83 -2.08 -9.24
C ARG A 171 21.47 -2.82 -8.06
N ARG A 172 22.72 -3.26 -8.21
CA ARG A 172 23.49 -3.91 -7.13
C ARG A 172 24.14 -2.92 -6.15
N CYS A 173 24.34 -1.67 -6.57
CA CYS A 173 24.96 -0.64 -5.73
C CYS A 173 23.96 0.24 -4.99
N ILE A 174 22.77 0.46 -5.55
CA ILE A 174 21.82 1.48 -5.10
C ILE A 174 20.44 0.84 -4.93
N PRO A 175 19.71 1.14 -3.83
CA PRO A 175 18.37 0.64 -3.64
C PRO A 175 17.42 1.04 -4.77
N ARG A 176 16.50 0.14 -5.12
CA ARG A 176 15.58 0.31 -6.25
C ARG A 176 14.72 1.56 -6.17
N GLY A 177 14.19 1.89 -4.99
CA GLY A 177 13.40 3.11 -4.81
C GLY A 177 14.13 4.40 -5.20
N LEU A 178 15.48 4.44 -5.18
CA LEU A 178 16.23 5.58 -5.75
C LEU A 178 16.32 5.53 -7.27
N LEU A 179 16.45 4.34 -7.85
CA LEU A 179 16.51 4.14 -9.31
C LEU A 179 15.19 4.50 -10.00
N ASP A 180 14.06 4.34 -9.32
CA ASP A 180 12.75 4.74 -9.86
C ASP A 180 12.70 6.26 -10.18
N PHE A 181 13.44 7.10 -9.43
CA PHE A 181 13.58 8.53 -9.74
C PHE A 181 14.43 8.81 -11.00
N LEU A 182 15.27 7.87 -11.45
CA LEU A 182 15.95 8.01 -12.75
C LEU A 182 14.97 7.87 -13.92
N SER A 183 13.92 7.08 -13.73
CA SER A 183 12.82 6.91 -14.71
C SER A 183 11.71 7.94 -14.58
N SER A 184 11.71 8.80 -13.54
CA SER A 184 10.63 9.77 -13.33
C SER A 184 10.73 10.96 -14.28
N VAL A 185 9.56 11.47 -14.70
CA VAL A 185 9.43 12.62 -15.62
C VAL A 185 9.44 13.97 -14.85
N GLU A 186 9.36 13.91 -13.52
CA GLU A 186 9.23 15.08 -12.64
C GLU A 186 10.51 15.93 -12.61
N LYS A 187 10.37 17.26 -12.56
CA LYS A 187 11.53 18.16 -12.46
C LYS A 187 11.79 18.49 -10.98
N PRO A 188 13.06 18.62 -10.55
CA PRO A 188 13.37 18.97 -9.17
C PRO A 188 12.83 20.37 -8.83
N PRO A 189 12.27 20.57 -7.62
CA PRO A 189 11.65 21.83 -7.22
C PRO A 189 12.65 22.99 -7.12
N ASN A 190 13.90 22.70 -6.76
CA ASN A 190 14.99 23.66 -6.81
C ASN A 190 15.77 23.48 -8.12
N SER A 191 15.65 24.45 -9.04
CA SER A 191 16.51 24.50 -10.22
C SER A 191 17.92 24.83 -9.75
N GLU A 192 18.74 23.79 -9.51
CA GLU A 192 20.19 23.98 -9.35
C GLU A 192 20.68 24.82 -10.52
N ALA A 193 21.35 25.93 -10.22
CA ALA A 193 21.97 26.76 -11.24
C ALA A 193 22.92 25.88 -12.05
N ASP A 194 22.89 26.02 -13.38
CA ASP A 194 23.88 25.38 -14.22
C ASP A 194 25.23 26.05 -13.92
N LEU A 195 26.07 25.38 -13.13
CA LEU A 195 27.36 25.91 -12.69
C LEU A 195 28.40 25.80 -13.81
N LEU A 196 28.04 25.15 -14.92
CA LEU A 196 28.84 25.11 -16.12
C LEU A 196 28.73 26.46 -16.82
N THR A 197 29.81 27.26 -16.75
CA THR A 197 29.93 28.49 -17.54
C THR A 197 29.86 28.15 -19.03
N THR A 198 28.68 28.23 -19.65
CA THR A 198 28.51 27.93 -21.06
C THR A 198 28.94 29.13 -21.88
N ARG A 199 30.08 29.03 -22.57
CA ARG A 199 30.49 30.03 -23.58
C ARG A 199 29.48 30.00 -24.73
N ASN A 200 28.74 31.10 -24.93
CA ASN A 200 27.72 31.18 -25.97
C ASN A 200 28.28 31.75 -27.28
N ASN A 201 29.01 30.92 -28.02
CA ASN A 201 29.65 31.35 -29.28
C ASN A 201 28.66 31.79 -30.36
N LEU A 202 27.38 31.44 -30.23
CA LEU A 202 26.34 31.86 -31.17
C LEU A 202 26.01 33.36 -30.98
N GLU A 203 25.87 33.79 -29.73
CA GLU A 203 25.68 35.21 -29.39
C GLU A 203 26.91 36.03 -29.76
N ALA A 204 28.11 35.54 -29.46
CA ALA A 204 29.36 36.20 -29.83
C ALA A 204 29.54 36.32 -31.36
N ALA A 205 29.25 35.27 -32.14
CA ALA A 205 29.30 35.34 -33.60
C ALA A 205 28.23 36.27 -34.19
N ASN A 206 27.03 36.32 -33.59
CA ASN A 206 25.98 37.26 -33.99
C ASN A 206 26.38 38.71 -33.68
N GLN A 207 27.10 38.96 -32.57
CA GLN A 207 27.63 40.28 -32.24
C GLN A 207 28.74 40.71 -33.21
N GLU A 208 29.69 39.83 -33.54
CA GLU A 208 30.73 40.10 -34.55
C GLU A 208 30.16 40.34 -35.95
N SER A 209 29.15 39.55 -36.34
CA SER A 209 28.46 39.75 -37.64
C SER A 209 27.74 41.09 -37.70
N ARG A 210 27.11 41.54 -36.59
CA ARG A 210 26.44 42.83 -36.50
C ARG A 210 27.42 44.01 -36.53
N GLN A 211 28.56 43.89 -35.85
CA GLN A 211 29.62 44.91 -35.90
C GLN A 211 30.23 45.02 -37.30
N ASN A 212 30.52 43.89 -37.96
CA ASN A 212 31.08 43.89 -39.32
C ASN A 212 30.08 44.41 -40.39
N SER A 213 28.78 44.13 -40.25
CA SER A 213 27.76 44.69 -41.15
C SER A 213 27.64 46.21 -40.98
N GLN A 214 27.65 46.72 -39.74
CA GLN A 214 27.61 48.16 -39.46
C GLN A 214 28.82 48.90 -40.04
N LEU A 215 30.02 48.32 -39.95
CA LEU A 215 31.22 48.89 -40.55
C LEU A 215 31.20 48.84 -42.08
N GLN A 216 30.69 47.76 -42.68
CA GLN A 216 30.51 47.67 -44.14
C GLN A 216 29.47 48.66 -44.66
N ASP A 217 28.37 48.86 -43.93
CA ASP A 217 27.33 49.82 -44.31
C ASP A 217 27.82 51.27 -44.18
N GLN A 218 28.68 51.57 -43.21
CA GLN A 218 29.36 52.87 -43.11
C GLN A 218 30.36 53.10 -44.24
N LEU A 219 31.13 52.09 -44.64
CA LEU A 219 32.05 52.20 -45.78
C LEU A 219 31.29 52.36 -47.11
N ARG A 220 30.18 51.63 -47.29
CA ARG A 220 29.31 51.78 -48.47
C ARG A 220 28.61 53.12 -48.50
N SER A 221 28.12 53.65 -47.37
CA SER A 221 27.51 54.98 -47.34
C SER A 221 28.53 56.07 -47.63
N MET A 222 29.78 55.94 -47.16
CA MET A 222 30.86 56.84 -47.53
C MET A 222 31.22 56.73 -49.02
N GLN A 223 31.28 55.52 -49.59
CA GLN A 223 31.48 55.33 -51.04
C GLN A 223 30.35 55.97 -51.86
N ILE A 224 29.09 55.72 -51.52
CA ILE A 224 27.93 56.31 -52.21
C ILE A 224 27.92 57.84 -52.08
N THR A 225 28.34 58.38 -50.93
CA THR A 225 28.45 59.84 -50.75
C THR A 225 29.58 60.44 -51.59
N VAL A 226 30.69 59.71 -51.76
CA VAL A 226 31.81 60.12 -52.62
C VAL A 226 31.45 59.97 -54.09
N GLU A 227 30.76 58.89 -54.48
CA GLU A 227 30.24 58.68 -55.84
C GLU A 227 29.19 59.73 -56.19
N ALA A 228 28.25 60.06 -55.31
CA ALA A 228 27.27 61.13 -55.53
C ALA A 228 27.93 62.53 -55.63
N ARG A 229 29.02 62.77 -54.89
CA ARG A 229 29.84 63.99 -55.02
C ARG A 229 30.65 64.02 -56.32
N LEU A 230 31.15 62.87 -56.77
CA LEU A 230 31.83 62.74 -58.05
C LEU A 230 30.85 62.84 -59.23
N GLU A 231 29.64 62.29 -59.12
CA GLU A 231 28.58 62.40 -60.12
C GLU A 231 28.08 63.84 -60.25
N THR A 232 27.91 64.58 -59.15
CA THR A 232 27.58 66.01 -59.20
C THR A 232 28.70 66.85 -59.83
N LEU A 233 29.97 66.50 -59.60
CA LEU A 233 31.10 67.15 -60.27
C LEU A 233 31.21 66.76 -61.76
N LEU A 234 30.91 65.51 -62.11
CA LEU A 234 30.91 64.99 -63.48
C LEU A 234 29.73 65.52 -64.31
N GLN A 235 28.57 65.79 -63.71
CA GLN A 235 27.44 66.44 -64.39
C GLN A 235 27.74 67.89 -64.82
N HIS A 236 28.70 68.56 -64.17
CA HIS A 236 29.12 69.92 -64.54
C HIS A 236 30.15 69.93 -65.70
N TRP A 237 30.70 68.78 -66.06
CA TRP A 237 31.73 68.64 -67.09
C TRP A 237 31.25 67.59 -68.10
N ASN A 238 30.51 68.02 -69.13
CA ASN A 238 30.03 67.15 -70.23
C ASN A 238 31.22 66.44 -70.92
N LEU A 239 31.58 65.27 -70.41
CA LEU A 239 32.63 64.39 -70.90
C LEU A 239 32.00 63.02 -71.22
N GLU A 240 31.16 62.99 -72.26
CA GLU A 240 30.86 61.77 -72.99
C GLU A 240 32.11 61.35 -73.78
N GLN A 241 33.08 60.72 -73.13
CA GLN A 241 33.88 59.62 -73.70
C GLN A 241 34.97 59.12 -72.73
N LYS A 242 34.87 57.81 -72.42
CA LYS A 242 35.93 56.88 -72.03
C LYS A 242 36.91 57.31 -70.94
N LEU A 243 36.67 56.83 -69.71
CA LEU A 243 37.76 56.47 -68.79
C LEU A 243 37.56 55.05 -68.23
N THR A 244 38.18 54.11 -68.92
CA THR A 244 38.52 52.79 -68.41
C THR A 244 39.71 52.94 -67.47
N PHE A 245 39.47 53.34 -66.22
CA PHE A 245 40.53 53.38 -65.20
C PHE A 245 39.96 52.96 -63.85
N LEU A 246 40.03 51.64 -63.60
CA LEU A 246 40.26 50.99 -62.32
C LEU A 246 40.09 49.48 -62.56
N GLN A 247 41.20 48.80 -62.88
CA GLN A 247 41.27 47.36 -62.72
C GLN A 247 40.93 47.04 -61.26
N ARG A 248 39.78 46.42 -61.07
CA ARG A 248 39.31 45.84 -59.83
C ARG A 248 40.33 44.79 -59.41
N LYS A 249 41.27 45.14 -58.51
CA LYS A 249 41.98 44.12 -57.75
C LYS A 249 40.91 43.40 -56.94
N GLU A 250 40.69 42.11 -57.22
CA GLU A 250 39.85 41.26 -56.39
C GLU A 250 40.45 41.22 -54.98
N GLU A 251 39.97 42.10 -54.09
CA GLU A 251 40.09 41.86 -52.67
C GLU A 251 39.33 40.57 -52.39
N LYS A 252 40.06 39.52 -51.99
CA LYS A 252 39.47 38.25 -51.53
C LYS A 252 38.41 38.58 -50.48
N SER A 253 37.15 38.52 -50.90
CA SER A 253 35.99 38.63 -50.01
C SER A 253 36.20 37.69 -48.83
N GLN A 254 36.29 38.29 -47.66
CA GLN A 254 36.62 37.61 -46.42
C GLN A 254 35.49 36.62 -46.10
N LYS A 255 35.79 35.31 -46.08
CA LYS A 255 34.78 34.27 -45.81
C LYS A 255 34.20 34.44 -44.40
N PRO A 256 32.86 34.33 -44.21
CA PRO A 256 32.22 34.49 -42.91
C PRO A 256 32.61 33.37 -41.93
N VAL A 257 32.57 33.68 -40.63
CA VAL A 257 32.80 32.71 -39.55
C VAL A 257 31.75 31.59 -39.65
N THR A 258 32.22 30.36 -39.82
CA THR A 258 31.33 29.20 -39.95
C THR A 258 31.24 28.48 -38.61
N LEU A 259 30.04 28.49 -38.02
CA LEU A 259 29.76 27.74 -36.79
C LEU A 259 29.15 26.39 -37.12
N ARG A 260 29.72 25.32 -36.53
CA ARG A 260 29.17 23.95 -36.63
C ARG A 260 27.83 23.82 -35.89
N LYS A 261 26.81 23.20 -36.51
CA LYS A 261 25.58 22.75 -35.83
C LYS A 261 25.87 21.55 -34.93
N ARG A 262 25.36 21.54 -33.69
CA ARG A 262 25.54 20.43 -32.75
C ARG A 262 24.74 19.20 -33.23
N ARG A 263 25.41 18.07 -33.48
CA ARG A 263 24.77 16.78 -33.75
C ARG A 263 24.55 16.08 -32.40
N ARG A 264 23.31 15.97 -31.94
CA ARG A 264 22.93 15.17 -30.74
C ARG A 264 22.16 13.95 -31.23
N MET A 265 22.74 12.76 -31.17
CA MET A 265 22.02 11.50 -31.48
C MET A 265 21.36 10.91 -30.22
N VAL A 266 22.02 10.98 -29.06
CA VAL A 266 21.52 10.39 -27.81
C VAL A 266 20.99 11.50 -26.91
N LYS A 267 19.67 11.53 -26.68
CA LYS A 267 19.09 12.28 -25.56
C LYS A 267 19.19 11.37 -24.34
N ALA A 268 19.90 11.79 -23.30
CA ALA A 268 19.81 11.13 -22.01
C ALA A 268 18.33 11.14 -21.57
N GLN A 269 17.67 9.97 -21.63
CA GLN A 269 16.27 9.81 -21.25
C GLN A 269 16.11 9.76 -19.72
N SER A 270 17.18 9.45 -19.00
CA SER A 270 17.19 9.33 -17.54
C SER A 270 17.29 10.68 -16.83
N ASN A 271 16.44 10.88 -15.83
CA ASN A 271 16.37 12.10 -15.04
C ASN A 271 17.38 12.12 -13.88
N TRP A 272 18.65 12.28 -14.24
CA TRP A 272 19.74 12.32 -13.27
C TRP A 272 19.62 13.47 -12.25
N LYS A 273 19.00 14.59 -12.65
CA LYS A 273 18.83 15.76 -11.78
C LYS A 273 17.88 15.45 -10.61
N MET A 274 16.77 14.77 -10.88
CA MET A 274 15.84 14.36 -9.83
C MET A 274 16.48 13.32 -8.90
N PHE A 275 17.18 12.35 -9.47
CA PHE A 275 17.94 11.37 -8.70
C PHE A 275 18.94 12.02 -7.73
N CYS A 276 19.77 12.97 -8.18
CA CYS A 276 20.72 13.66 -7.31
C CYS A 276 20.04 14.48 -6.21
N TYR A 277 18.92 15.14 -6.53
CA TYR A 277 18.16 15.89 -5.55
C TYR A 277 17.65 14.97 -4.44
N GLN A 278 17.03 13.86 -4.82
CA GLN A 278 16.48 12.89 -3.89
C GLN A 278 17.57 12.13 -3.12
N PHE A 279 18.70 11.84 -3.75
CA PHE A 279 19.86 11.18 -3.13
C PHE A 279 20.39 11.95 -1.92
N ASN A 280 20.33 13.29 -1.96
CA ASN A 280 20.78 14.14 -0.86
C ASN A 280 19.79 14.17 0.32
N GLN A 281 18.52 13.81 0.11
CA GLN A 281 17.50 13.76 1.15
C GLN A 281 17.50 12.41 1.89
N ASP A 282 16.81 12.36 3.03
CA ASP A 282 16.46 11.13 3.77
C ASP A 282 14.93 10.97 3.65
N HIS A 283 14.24 9.83 3.44
CA HIS A 283 14.61 8.48 3.04
C HIS A 283 14.07 7.42 4.00
N ALA A 284 12.78 7.42 4.35
CA ALA A 284 12.16 6.34 5.13
C ALA A 284 10.80 5.89 4.53
N LYS A 285 10.87 5.17 3.40
CA LYS A 285 9.71 4.58 2.69
C LYS A 285 9.86 3.06 2.59
N ALA A 286 8.78 2.34 2.30
CA ALA A 286 8.83 0.88 2.17
C ALA A 286 9.75 0.38 1.05
N ASP A 287 9.91 1.13 -0.04
CA ASP A 287 10.84 0.79 -1.14
C ASP A 287 12.26 1.34 -0.91
N LEU A 288 12.43 2.27 0.05
CA LEU A 288 13.68 2.99 0.24
C LEU A 288 13.92 3.43 1.69
N ILE A 289 14.90 2.80 2.33
CA ILE A 289 15.55 3.31 3.54
C ILE A 289 16.88 3.94 3.12
N TRP A 290 16.98 5.26 3.25
CA TRP A 290 18.12 6.06 2.82
C TRP A 290 18.47 7.10 3.89
N ASN A 291 19.42 6.75 4.75
CA ASN A 291 19.87 7.57 5.87
C ASN A 291 21.34 7.97 5.68
N GLU A 292 21.84 8.87 6.53
CA GLU A 292 23.27 9.20 6.57
C GLU A 292 24.17 7.96 6.78
N LYS A 293 23.69 6.97 7.54
CA LYS A 293 24.39 5.67 7.72
C LYS A 293 24.46 4.85 6.43
N THR A 294 23.35 4.69 5.69
CA THR A 294 23.38 3.92 4.44
C THR A 294 24.18 4.65 3.35
N LYS A 295 24.17 5.99 3.36
CA LYS A 295 25.05 6.83 2.53
C LYS A 295 26.54 6.61 2.85
N SER A 296 26.89 6.53 4.13
CA SER A 296 28.28 6.30 4.56
C SER A 296 28.75 4.88 4.27
N GLU A 297 27.88 3.87 4.42
CA GLU A 297 28.16 2.49 4.02
C GLU A 297 28.41 2.38 2.51
N LEU A 298 27.57 3.01 1.67
CA LEU A 298 27.80 3.06 0.22
C LEU A 298 29.15 3.72 -0.10
N LYS A 299 29.46 4.85 0.56
CA LYS A 299 30.75 5.53 0.40
C LYS A 299 31.92 4.61 0.75
N GLN A 300 31.86 3.94 1.90
CA GLN A 300 32.91 3.05 2.35
C GLN A 300 33.07 1.86 1.41
N ALA A 301 31.98 1.25 0.94
CA ALA A 301 32.03 0.16 -0.02
C ALA A 301 32.73 0.57 -1.32
N ILE A 302 32.36 1.71 -1.90
CA ILE A 302 32.98 2.24 -3.12
C ILE A 302 34.47 2.57 -2.90
N GLU A 303 34.80 3.26 -1.81
CA GLU A 303 36.19 3.65 -1.53
C GLU A 303 37.08 2.44 -1.23
N ASN A 304 36.56 1.41 -0.56
CA ASN A 304 37.29 0.18 -0.27
C ASN A 304 37.52 -0.64 -1.55
N GLU A 305 36.51 -0.81 -2.39
CA GLU A 305 36.63 -1.50 -3.68
C GLU A 305 37.64 -0.82 -4.60
N MET A 306 37.56 0.51 -4.72
CA MET A 306 38.50 1.28 -5.54
C MET A 306 39.92 1.21 -4.97
N ARG A 307 40.09 1.15 -3.64
CA ARG A 307 41.40 0.98 -3.00
C ARG A 307 41.96 -0.42 -3.26
N GLN A 308 41.13 -1.46 -3.19
CA GLN A 308 41.54 -2.84 -3.51
C GLN A 308 41.97 -2.95 -4.98
N LEU A 309 41.17 -2.41 -5.90
CA LEU A 309 41.52 -2.35 -7.32
C LEU A 309 42.84 -1.59 -7.55
N GLN A 310 43.06 -0.47 -6.86
CA GLN A 310 44.34 0.26 -6.96
C GLN A 310 45.52 -0.55 -6.43
N GLN A 311 45.37 -1.23 -5.30
CA GLN A 311 46.40 -2.10 -4.75
C GLN A 311 46.74 -3.23 -5.73
N GLU A 312 45.73 -3.90 -6.30
CA GLU A 312 45.94 -4.97 -7.29
C GLU A 312 46.62 -4.46 -8.56
N LEU A 313 46.26 -3.27 -9.03
CA LEU A 313 46.93 -2.63 -10.16
C LEU A 313 48.40 -2.30 -9.87
N GLU A 314 48.75 -1.93 -8.64
CA GLU A 314 50.13 -1.65 -8.22
C GLU A 314 50.98 -2.93 -8.10
N PHE A 315 50.38 -4.07 -7.74
CA PHE A 315 51.07 -5.35 -7.64
C PHE A 315 51.32 -6.04 -8.99
N LEU A 316 50.58 -5.67 -10.04
CA LEU A 316 50.68 -6.30 -11.35
C LEU A 316 51.84 -5.73 -12.19
N GLN A 317 52.53 -6.62 -12.92
CA GLN A 317 53.63 -6.23 -13.81
C GLN A 317 53.13 -5.31 -14.95
N GLN A 318 53.93 -4.29 -15.27
CA GLN A 318 53.64 -3.31 -16.32
C GLN A 318 53.35 -4.03 -17.66
N GLY A 319 52.11 -3.92 -18.15
CA GLY A 319 51.69 -4.46 -19.45
C GLY A 319 50.53 -5.45 -19.42
N THR A 320 50.10 -5.93 -18.24
CA THR A 320 48.93 -6.81 -18.14
C THR A 320 47.64 -5.98 -18.21
N LEU A 321 46.73 -6.31 -19.13
CA LEU A 321 45.42 -5.68 -19.20
C LEU A 321 44.54 -6.23 -18.08
N VAL A 322 44.06 -5.34 -17.20
CA VAL A 322 43.25 -5.68 -16.03
C VAL A 322 41.84 -5.16 -16.25
N SER A 323 40.86 -6.05 -16.14
CA SER A 323 39.44 -5.72 -16.06
C SER A 323 38.94 -5.88 -14.64
N TRP A 324 38.23 -4.88 -14.13
CA TRP A 324 37.55 -4.93 -12.84
C TRP A 324 36.41 -5.95 -12.88
N ASN A 325 36.31 -6.74 -11.81
CA ASN A 325 35.21 -7.68 -11.58
C ASN A 325 33.92 -6.95 -11.16
N HIS A 326 33.37 -6.18 -12.10
CA HIS A 326 32.13 -5.48 -11.93
C HIS A 326 30.92 -6.42 -11.73
N THR A 327 31.03 -7.71 -12.09
CA THR A 327 29.95 -8.70 -11.98
C THR A 327 29.72 -9.23 -10.57
N GLU A 328 30.74 -9.23 -9.71
CA GLU A 328 30.60 -9.67 -8.31
C GLU A 328 30.34 -8.52 -7.34
N PHE A 329 30.71 -7.30 -7.72
CA PHE A 329 30.55 -6.14 -6.85
C PHE A 329 29.07 -5.87 -6.51
N GLU A 330 28.74 -5.98 -5.22
CA GLU A 330 27.44 -5.67 -4.64
C GLU A 330 27.64 -4.94 -3.31
N VAL A 331 26.81 -3.92 -3.05
CA VAL A 331 26.90 -3.15 -1.81
C VAL A 331 25.99 -3.79 -0.75
N VAL A 332 26.60 -4.44 0.23
CA VAL A 332 25.88 -4.99 1.38
C VAL A 332 25.77 -3.93 2.47
N TYR A 333 24.54 -3.53 2.78
CA TYR A 333 24.25 -2.54 3.82
C TYR A 333 24.13 -3.22 5.19
N GLY A 334 25.16 -3.09 6.02
CA GLY A 334 25.19 -3.67 7.36
C GLY A 334 24.09 -3.15 8.28
N SER A 335 23.73 -1.87 8.17
CA SER A 335 22.67 -1.24 8.95
C SER A 335 21.26 -1.78 8.66
N LEU A 336 21.07 -2.49 7.54
CA LEU A 336 19.75 -2.95 7.08
C LEU A 336 19.50 -4.45 7.36
N ILE A 337 20.47 -5.16 7.93
CA ILE A 337 20.36 -6.61 8.22
C ILE A 337 19.25 -6.91 9.23
N ASP A 338 19.04 -6.00 10.20
CA ASP A 338 18.00 -6.15 11.23
C ASP A 338 16.58 -5.89 10.69
N GLU A 339 16.44 -5.19 9.57
CA GLU A 339 15.15 -4.89 8.94
C GLU A 339 14.72 -6.04 8.03
N VAL A 340 13.44 -6.42 8.10
CA VAL A 340 12.91 -7.52 7.30
C VAL A 340 12.62 -7.03 5.87
N ARG A 341 13.56 -7.30 4.96
CA ARG A 341 13.40 -7.10 3.52
C ARG A 341 12.85 -8.35 2.84
N ILE A 342 11.81 -8.19 2.03
CA ILE A 342 11.32 -9.23 1.11
C ILE A 342 11.30 -8.62 -0.30
N GLY A 343 12.00 -9.25 -1.25
CA GLY A 343 12.19 -8.63 -2.57
C GLY A 343 12.85 -7.26 -2.43
N ASP A 344 12.19 -6.22 -2.94
CA ASP A 344 12.69 -4.84 -2.88
C ASP A 344 12.08 -4.01 -1.74
N TYR A 345 11.17 -4.60 -0.94
CA TYR A 345 10.39 -3.86 0.06
C TYR A 345 10.74 -4.22 1.49
N TYR A 346 10.75 -3.20 2.37
CA TYR A 346 10.90 -3.34 3.82
C TYR A 346 9.52 -3.44 4.47
N LEU A 347 9.23 -4.60 5.08
CA LEU A 347 7.90 -4.91 5.60
C LEU A 347 7.43 -3.93 6.67
N ARG A 348 8.32 -3.47 7.54
CA ARG A 348 7.96 -2.57 8.64
C ARG A 348 7.30 -1.29 8.16
N PHE A 349 7.87 -0.67 7.13
CA PHE A 349 7.34 0.56 6.55
C PHE A 349 6.10 0.28 5.70
N LEU A 350 6.11 -0.82 4.92
CA LEU A 350 4.95 -1.22 4.12
C LEU A 350 3.68 -1.39 4.97
N LEU A 351 3.84 -1.93 6.19
CA LEU A 351 2.75 -2.20 7.12
C LEU A 351 2.26 -0.96 7.88
N ASN A 352 3.06 0.11 7.93
CA ASN A 352 2.75 1.36 8.63
C ASN A 352 2.27 2.45 7.65
N GLU A 353 2.45 2.27 6.35
CA GLU A 353 1.98 3.20 5.31
C GLU A 353 0.44 3.17 5.20
N ASN A 354 -0.19 4.36 5.30
CA ASN A 354 -1.60 4.55 4.99
C ASN A 354 -1.86 4.31 3.49
N ASN A 355 -3.07 3.86 3.14
CA ASN A 355 -3.42 3.51 1.75
C ASN A 355 -3.27 4.67 0.74
N GLU A 356 -3.30 5.93 1.18
CA GLU A 356 -3.17 7.13 0.32
C GLU A 356 -1.71 7.50 -0.01
N GLU A 357 -0.76 7.19 0.89
CA GLU A 357 0.68 7.45 0.71
C GLU A 357 1.45 6.17 0.35
N ALA A 358 0.72 5.11 0.02
CA ALA A 358 1.25 3.78 -0.22
C ALA A 358 2.25 3.76 -1.37
N THR A 359 3.42 3.19 -1.12
CA THR A 359 4.39 2.89 -2.16
C THR A 359 3.80 1.91 -3.20
N PRO A 360 3.94 2.19 -4.51
CA PRO A 360 3.44 1.30 -5.55
C PRO A 360 4.27 0.01 -5.55
N ILE A 361 3.59 -1.14 -5.41
CA ILE A 361 4.25 -2.44 -5.44
C ILE A 361 4.46 -2.87 -6.89
N HIS A 362 5.70 -3.00 -7.30
CA HIS A 362 6.09 -3.54 -8.60
C HIS A 362 5.86 -5.06 -8.61
N LYS A 363 5.15 -5.55 -9.64
CA LYS A 363 4.77 -6.96 -9.80
C LYS A 363 4.17 -7.59 -8.51
N PRO A 364 2.95 -7.20 -8.12
CA PRO A 364 2.32 -7.63 -6.87
C PRO A 364 2.21 -9.15 -6.69
N SER A 365 2.04 -9.91 -7.78
CA SER A 365 1.92 -11.38 -7.74
C SER A 365 3.24 -12.06 -7.35
N GLU A 366 4.37 -11.64 -7.93
CA GLU A 366 5.70 -12.15 -7.56
C GLU A 366 6.02 -11.79 -6.11
N PHE A 367 5.73 -10.55 -5.70
CA PHE A 367 5.95 -10.11 -4.32
C PHE A 367 5.09 -10.90 -3.32
N PHE A 368 3.80 -11.07 -3.59
CA PHE A 368 2.90 -11.86 -2.74
C PHE A 368 3.39 -13.30 -2.56
N ASN A 369 3.85 -13.95 -3.64
CA ASN A 369 4.44 -15.29 -3.58
C ASN A 369 5.74 -15.31 -2.76
N ASN A 370 6.61 -14.30 -2.91
CA ASN A 370 7.84 -14.20 -2.12
C ASN A 370 7.55 -14.03 -0.61
N VAL A 371 6.55 -13.24 -0.24
CA VAL A 371 6.11 -13.10 1.16
C VAL A 371 5.55 -14.44 1.67
N TYR A 372 4.76 -15.14 0.85
CA TYR A 372 4.24 -16.45 1.21
C TYR A 372 5.34 -17.51 1.40
N HIS A 373 6.34 -17.56 0.52
CA HIS A 373 7.50 -18.44 0.69
C HIS A 373 8.28 -18.13 1.97
N ARG A 374 8.48 -16.84 2.28
CA ARG A 374 9.12 -16.44 3.54
C ARG A 374 8.31 -16.85 4.76
N PHE A 375 6.98 -16.75 4.69
CA PHE A 375 6.07 -17.23 5.73
C PHE A 375 6.21 -18.74 5.96
N LEU A 376 6.28 -19.55 4.91
CA LEU A 376 6.44 -21.01 5.02
C LEU A 376 7.77 -21.41 5.69
N LEU A 377 8.83 -20.63 5.46
CA LEU A 377 10.16 -20.86 6.05
C LEU A 377 10.29 -20.31 7.48
N ALA A 378 9.37 -19.44 7.92
CA ALA A 378 9.46 -18.80 9.22
C ALA A 378 9.09 -19.77 10.35
N THR A 379 10.00 -19.96 11.31
CA THR A 379 9.74 -20.73 12.53
C THR A 379 9.23 -19.86 13.68
N ARG A 380 9.66 -18.59 13.73
CA ARG A 380 9.28 -17.61 14.76
C ARG A 380 7.87 -17.06 14.54
N SER A 381 7.08 -17.00 15.60
CA SER A 381 5.71 -16.43 15.59
C SER A 381 5.69 -14.98 15.09
N ASP A 382 6.60 -14.13 15.55
CA ASP A 382 6.65 -12.71 15.18
C ASP A 382 6.78 -12.51 13.67
N MET A 383 7.68 -13.29 13.06
CA MET A 383 7.94 -13.26 11.62
C MET A 383 6.73 -13.78 10.82
N LYS A 384 6.06 -14.82 11.32
CA LYS A 384 4.82 -15.31 10.71
C LYS A 384 3.74 -14.24 10.73
N CYS A 385 3.51 -13.58 11.87
CA CYS A 385 2.54 -12.50 12.00
C CYS A 385 2.84 -11.35 11.04
N LEU A 386 4.10 -10.92 10.93
CA LEU A 386 4.51 -9.89 9.97
C LEU A 386 4.24 -10.28 8.52
N CYS A 387 4.57 -11.52 8.13
CA CYS A 387 4.32 -11.99 6.77
C CYS A 387 2.82 -12.11 6.49
N LEU A 388 2.02 -12.63 7.41
CA LEU A 388 0.56 -12.73 7.28
C LEU A 388 -0.10 -11.36 7.16
N LYS A 389 0.34 -10.38 7.96
CA LYS A 389 -0.11 -8.99 7.85
C LYS A 389 0.23 -8.41 6.48
N ALA A 390 1.47 -8.62 6.04
CA ALA A 390 1.96 -8.13 4.76
C ALA A 390 1.16 -8.73 3.59
N MET A 391 0.93 -10.04 3.61
CA MET A 391 0.08 -10.71 2.63
C MET A 391 -1.33 -10.11 2.60
N GLY A 392 -1.94 -9.86 3.76
CA GLY A 392 -3.27 -9.25 3.84
C GLY A 392 -3.33 -7.85 3.22
N VAL A 393 -2.36 -6.98 3.54
CA VAL A 393 -2.28 -5.61 3.00
C VAL A 393 -2.02 -5.61 1.50
N VAL A 394 -1.12 -6.46 1.01
CA VAL A 394 -0.80 -6.57 -0.42
C VAL A 394 -2.01 -7.08 -1.20
N TYR A 395 -2.70 -8.09 -0.66
CA TYR A 395 -3.89 -8.65 -1.29
C TYR A 395 -5.04 -7.64 -1.31
N GLU A 396 -5.23 -6.85 -0.26
CA GLU A 396 -6.21 -5.78 -0.22
C GLU A 396 -5.98 -4.72 -1.31
N ARG A 397 -4.72 -4.31 -1.53
CA ARG A 397 -4.36 -3.30 -2.54
C ARG A 397 -4.43 -3.84 -3.98
N HIS A 398 -4.14 -5.13 -4.17
CA HIS A 398 -3.90 -5.71 -5.49
C HIS A 398 -4.66 -7.03 -5.74
N CYS A 399 -5.87 -7.16 -5.20
CA CYS A 399 -6.68 -8.39 -5.33
C CYS A 399 -6.93 -8.78 -6.80
N ILE A 400 -7.17 -7.81 -7.68
CA ILE A 400 -7.47 -8.06 -9.10
C ILE A 400 -6.25 -8.60 -9.86
N THR A 401 -5.04 -8.12 -9.55
CA THR A 401 -3.82 -8.53 -10.26
C THR A 401 -3.22 -9.82 -9.73
N ILE A 402 -3.40 -10.11 -8.44
CA ILE A 402 -2.99 -11.39 -7.83
C ILE A 402 -3.97 -12.50 -8.21
N GLY A 403 -5.28 -12.21 -8.14
CA GLY A 403 -6.33 -13.18 -8.41
C GLY A 403 -6.45 -14.25 -7.33
N ALA A 404 -6.89 -15.45 -7.72
CA ALA A 404 -7.16 -16.55 -6.80
C ALA A 404 -5.86 -17.12 -6.18
N PHE A 405 -5.91 -17.40 -4.88
CA PHE A 405 -4.84 -18.00 -4.12
C PHE A 405 -5.10 -19.50 -3.87
N SER A 406 -4.26 -20.34 -4.47
CA SER A 406 -4.37 -21.81 -4.43
C SER A 406 -4.30 -22.39 -3.02
N ASP A 407 -3.47 -21.83 -2.15
CA ASP A 407 -3.20 -22.38 -0.81
C ASP A 407 -4.12 -21.81 0.28
N SER A 408 -5.24 -21.21 -0.11
CA SER A 408 -6.28 -20.70 0.81
C SER A 408 -6.77 -21.79 1.79
N LYS A 409 -6.87 -23.04 1.35
CA LYS A 409 -7.23 -24.21 2.18
C LYS A 409 -6.20 -24.47 3.28
N PHE A 410 -4.92 -24.34 2.94
CA PHE A 410 -3.83 -24.58 3.87
C PHE A 410 -3.79 -23.51 4.97
N ILE A 411 -4.12 -22.26 4.65
CA ILE A 411 -4.26 -21.18 5.65
C ILE A 411 -5.33 -21.52 6.69
N VAL A 412 -6.49 -22.03 6.27
CA VAL A 412 -7.56 -22.44 7.20
C VAL A 412 -7.11 -23.62 8.08
N GLN A 413 -6.42 -24.60 7.49
CA GLN A 413 -5.85 -25.72 8.25
C GLN A 413 -4.80 -25.26 9.27
N MET A 414 -3.94 -24.30 8.91
CA MET A 414 -2.96 -23.70 9.83
C MET A 414 -3.64 -22.93 10.97
N MET A 415 -4.68 -22.15 10.67
CA MET A 415 -5.49 -21.47 11.68
C MET A 415 -6.13 -22.47 12.66
N SER A 416 -6.66 -23.60 12.16
CA SER A 416 -7.28 -24.63 13.01
C SER A 416 -6.30 -25.25 14.03
N LYS A 417 -5.00 -25.30 13.70
CA LYS A 417 -3.92 -25.85 14.55
C LYS A 417 -3.18 -24.80 15.38
N CYS A 418 -3.40 -23.52 15.14
CA CYS A 418 -2.68 -22.40 15.75
C CYS A 418 -2.98 -22.22 17.26
N THR A 419 -1.98 -22.22 18.14
CA THR A 419 -2.19 -21.97 19.58
C THR A 419 -1.94 -20.52 19.99
N ASN A 420 -1.25 -19.74 19.16
CA ASN A 420 -0.89 -18.35 19.46
C ASN A 420 -2.02 -17.38 19.11
N VAL A 421 -2.37 -16.48 20.03
CA VAL A 421 -3.43 -15.47 19.83
C VAL A 421 -3.07 -14.48 18.73
N ALA A 422 -1.80 -14.02 18.71
CA ALA A 422 -1.33 -13.10 17.68
C ALA A 422 -1.44 -13.74 16.28
N GLU A 423 -0.95 -14.97 16.11
CA GLU A 423 -1.04 -15.68 14.81
C GLU A 423 -2.50 -15.88 14.39
N ARG A 424 -3.39 -16.26 15.31
CA ARG A 424 -4.84 -16.40 15.05
C ARG A 424 -5.42 -15.14 14.42
N ASP A 425 -5.16 -13.99 15.04
CA ASP A 425 -5.72 -12.72 14.57
C ASP A 425 -5.18 -12.33 13.19
N HIS A 426 -3.92 -12.66 12.91
CA HIS A 426 -3.31 -12.42 11.61
C HIS A 426 -3.83 -13.38 10.53
N TYR A 427 -4.12 -14.64 10.87
CA TYR A 427 -4.82 -15.56 9.97
C TYR A 427 -6.24 -15.07 9.68
N LEU A 428 -6.99 -14.63 10.69
CA LEU A 428 -8.32 -14.05 10.51
C LEU A 428 -8.27 -12.81 9.62
N PHE A 429 -7.31 -11.92 9.84
CA PHE A 429 -7.09 -10.75 8.99
C PHE A 429 -6.82 -11.16 7.54
N LEU A 430 -5.89 -12.10 7.29
CA LEU A 430 -5.63 -12.58 5.94
C LEU A 430 -6.87 -13.21 5.29
N ILE A 431 -7.62 -14.04 6.01
CA ILE A 431 -8.86 -14.65 5.51
C ILE A 431 -9.88 -13.57 5.13
N SER A 432 -10.02 -12.51 5.94
CA SER A 432 -10.92 -11.40 5.63
C SER A 432 -10.58 -10.68 4.31
N LYS A 433 -9.30 -10.65 3.95
CA LYS A 433 -8.86 -10.07 2.67
C LYS A 433 -8.96 -11.07 1.52
N LEU A 434 -8.65 -12.35 1.74
CA LEU A 434 -8.77 -13.39 0.73
C LEU A 434 -10.21 -13.58 0.22
N VAL A 435 -11.21 -13.29 1.06
CA VAL A 435 -12.64 -13.33 0.70
C VAL A 435 -12.99 -12.30 -0.39
N LEU A 436 -12.16 -11.30 -0.68
CA LEU A 436 -12.39 -10.33 -1.78
C LEU A 436 -12.47 -10.97 -3.17
N ASP A 437 -11.96 -12.20 -3.35
CA ASP A 437 -12.11 -12.96 -4.60
C ASP A 437 -13.07 -14.14 -4.47
N LYS A 438 -13.94 -14.31 -5.47
CA LYS A 438 -15.00 -15.34 -5.48
C LYS A 438 -14.46 -16.77 -5.47
N HIS A 439 -13.32 -17.03 -6.12
CA HIS A 439 -12.74 -18.38 -6.18
C HIS A 439 -12.15 -18.78 -4.83
N ASN A 440 -11.47 -17.85 -4.15
CA ASN A 440 -10.96 -18.07 -2.80
C ASN A 440 -12.09 -18.41 -1.83
N VAL A 441 -13.23 -17.71 -1.91
CA VAL A 441 -14.39 -18.02 -1.07
C VAL A 441 -14.85 -19.46 -1.27
N ARG A 442 -14.88 -19.95 -2.52
CA ARG A 442 -15.23 -21.36 -2.81
C ARG A 442 -14.27 -22.34 -2.13
N ASP A 443 -12.98 -22.05 -2.16
CA ASP A 443 -11.95 -22.90 -1.56
C ASP A 443 -11.96 -22.84 -0.03
N LEU A 444 -12.20 -21.66 0.55
CA LEU A 444 -12.37 -21.47 2.00
C LEU A 444 -13.59 -22.26 2.54
N ILE A 445 -14.71 -22.24 1.81
CA ILE A 445 -15.89 -23.06 2.17
C ILE A 445 -15.56 -24.55 2.10
N ALA A 446 -14.75 -24.98 1.13
CA ALA A 446 -14.36 -26.38 0.99
C ALA A 446 -13.38 -26.84 2.08
N ALA A 447 -12.73 -25.92 2.80
CA ALA A 447 -11.81 -26.21 3.90
C ALA A 447 -12.44 -26.03 5.30
N ASP A 448 -13.77 -26.00 5.40
CA ASP A 448 -14.51 -25.82 6.65
C ASP A 448 -14.16 -24.54 7.41
N ALA A 449 -13.94 -23.43 6.68
CA ALA A 449 -13.71 -22.13 7.30
C ALA A 449 -14.93 -21.61 8.08
N LEU A 450 -16.16 -21.89 7.62
CA LEU A 450 -17.39 -21.34 8.23
C LEU A 450 -17.59 -21.81 9.69
N PRO A 451 -17.53 -23.11 10.02
CA PRO A 451 -17.62 -23.56 11.42
C PRO A 451 -16.51 -22.97 12.31
N LEU A 452 -15.28 -22.88 11.79
CA LEU A 452 -14.14 -22.31 12.53
C LEU A 452 -14.33 -20.82 12.83
N LEU A 453 -14.86 -20.05 11.87
CA LEU A 453 -15.16 -18.64 12.06
C LEU A 453 -16.27 -18.43 13.09
N VAL A 454 -17.36 -19.21 13.01
CA VAL A 454 -18.45 -19.15 14.00
C VAL A 454 -17.94 -19.52 15.41
N ASP A 455 -17.10 -20.55 15.52
CA ASP A 455 -16.48 -20.95 16.79
C ASP A 455 -15.69 -19.81 17.46
N LEU A 456 -14.99 -19.00 16.65
CA LEU A 456 -14.27 -17.82 17.13
C LEU A 456 -15.19 -16.63 17.44
N ALA A 457 -16.24 -16.40 16.64
CA ALA A 457 -17.18 -15.30 16.86
C ALA A 457 -17.91 -15.41 18.19
N VAL A 458 -18.25 -16.63 18.59
CA VAL A 458 -19.02 -16.96 19.80
C VAL A 458 -18.23 -16.56 21.07
N LEU A 459 -16.89 -16.49 21.02
CA LEU A 459 -16.04 -15.97 22.09
C LEU A 459 -16.38 -14.52 22.52
N ALA A 460 -17.09 -13.76 21.68
CA ALA A 460 -17.58 -12.43 22.03
C ALA A 460 -18.41 -12.43 23.32
N HIS A 461 -19.07 -13.54 23.69
CA HIS A 461 -19.83 -13.64 24.95
C HIS A 461 -18.98 -13.50 26.23
N LEU A 462 -17.66 -13.72 26.15
CA LEU A 462 -16.75 -13.64 27.30
C LEU A 462 -16.17 -12.23 27.52
N HIS A 463 -16.58 -11.23 26.74
CA HIS A 463 -16.03 -9.88 26.84
C HIS A 463 -16.45 -9.17 28.14
N VAL A 464 -15.47 -8.68 28.91
CA VAL A 464 -15.62 -8.25 30.32
C VAL A 464 -16.50 -6.99 30.51
N ASN A 465 -16.58 -6.09 29.52
CA ASN A 465 -17.21 -4.76 29.68
C ASN A 465 -18.68 -4.69 29.26
N ARG A 466 -19.50 -5.72 29.50
CA ARG A 466 -20.91 -5.72 29.03
C ARG A 466 -21.91 -5.41 30.13
N ALA A 467 -22.88 -4.55 29.79
CA ALA A 467 -24.03 -4.27 30.63
C ALA A 467 -24.91 -5.53 30.70
N LYS A 468 -24.88 -6.22 31.85
CA LYS A 468 -25.83 -7.29 32.14
C LYS A 468 -27.19 -6.62 32.45
N ILE A 469 -28.24 -7.04 31.76
CA ILE A 469 -29.61 -6.66 32.13
C ILE A 469 -29.89 -7.34 33.47
N HIS A 470 -29.85 -6.58 34.57
CA HIS A 470 -30.18 -7.10 35.89
C HIS A 470 -31.69 -7.20 35.98
N SER A 471 -32.25 -8.36 35.66
CA SER A 471 -33.59 -8.69 36.12
C SER A 471 -33.53 -8.78 37.64
N GLN A 472 -34.15 -7.84 38.35
CA GLN A 472 -34.33 -7.92 39.79
C GLN A 472 -35.32 -9.06 40.07
N THR A 473 -34.85 -10.31 40.06
CA THR A 473 -35.64 -11.40 40.60
C THR A 473 -35.69 -11.25 42.12
N ASN A 474 -36.89 -10.89 42.61
CA ASN A 474 -37.27 -10.95 44.02
C ASN A 474 -37.26 -12.41 44.53
N VAL A 475 -36.07 -13.01 44.65
CA VAL A 475 -35.86 -14.23 45.42
C VAL A 475 -34.97 -13.85 46.59
N ILE A 476 -35.62 -13.62 47.73
CA ILE A 476 -34.98 -13.42 49.03
C ILE A 476 -34.43 -14.79 49.47
N GLU A 477 -33.22 -15.13 49.04
CA GLU A 477 -32.34 -16.05 49.77
C GLU A 477 -30.93 -15.44 49.79
N GLY A 478 -30.50 -15.04 50.99
CA GLY A 478 -29.25 -14.34 51.20
C GLY A 478 -28.03 -15.23 50.99
N ALA A 479 -27.08 -14.73 50.21
CA ALA A 479 -25.65 -14.92 50.46
C ALA A 479 -24.88 -13.76 49.83
N GLN A 480 -23.86 -13.34 50.55
CA GLN A 480 -22.98 -12.21 50.26
C GLN A 480 -22.26 -12.39 48.91
N GLY A 481 -21.92 -11.27 48.27
CA GLY A 481 -21.22 -11.14 46.99
C GLY A 481 -20.31 -12.30 46.59
N GLY A 482 -20.79 -13.09 45.64
CA GLY A 482 -20.04 -14.11 44.91
C GLY A 482 -20.76 -14.34 43.59
N GLU A 483 -20.03 -14.22 42.49
CA GLU A 483 -20.55 -14.35 41.13
C GLU A 483 -21.21 -15.73 40.94
N ASN A 484 -22.55 -15.75 40.83
CA ASN A 484 -23.31 -16.98 40.52
C ASN A 484 -23.11 -17.36 39.04
N GLU A 485 -21.91 -17.82 38.68
CA GLU A 485 -21.68 -18.50 37.40
C GLU A 485 -22.31 -19.90 37.44
N SER A 486 -23.10 -20.21 36.41
CA SER A 486 -23.71 -21.53 36.26
C SER A 486 -22.64 -22.63 36.13
N LYS A 487 -22.84 -23.75 36.84
CA LYS A 487 -21.93 -24.90 36.80
C LYS A 487 -22.30 -25.79 35.61
N GLU A 488 -21.46 -25.81 34.58
CA GLU A 488 -21.73 -26.53 33.32
C GLU A 488 -20.66 -27.57 32.95
N TRP A 489 -19.43 -27.40 33.43
CA TRP A 489 -18.28 -28.15 32.92
C TRP A 489 -18.02 -29.42 33.72
N TYR A 490 -17.70 -30.49 33.00
CA TYR A 490 -17.21 -31.74 33.55
C TYR A 490 -15.80 -32.02 33.03
N TYR A 491 -14.94 -32.61 33.86
CA TYR A 491 -13.63 -33.08 33.44
C TYR A 491 -13.39 -34.52 33.92
N ASN A 492 -12.55 -35.26 33.20
CA ASN A 492 -12.06 -36.56 33.64
C ASN A 492 -10.76 -36.39 34.40
N ASP A 493 -10.71 -36.88 35.64
CA ASP A 493 -9.47 -36.97 36.41
C ASP A 493 -8.53 -38.06 35.83
N LYS A 494 -7.29 -38.14 36.31
CA LYS A 494 -6.28 -39.15 35.90
C LYS A 494 -6.78 -40.60 36.03
N ASN A 495 -7.77 -40.83 36.88
CA ASN A 495 -8.41 -42.12 37.13
C ASN A 495 -9.64 -42.39 36.22
N GLY A 496 -9.94 -41.52 35.26
CA GLY A 496 -11.11 -41.64 34.36
C GLY A 496 -12.45 -41.41 35.05
N GLN A 497 -12.46 -40.87 36.26
CA GLN A 497 -13.69 -40.53 36.98
C GLN A 497 -14.16 -39.13 36.58
N ARG A 498 -15.46 -39.04 36.23
CA ARG A 498 -16.13 -37.79 35.88
C ARG A 498 -16.29 -36.92 37.13
N GLN A 499 -15.68 -35.75 37.11
CA GLN A 499 -15.82 -34.70 38.13
C GLN A 499 -16.62 -33.53 37.56
N GLY A 500 -17.54 -32.97 38.36
CA GLY A 500 -18.38 -31.83 37.97
C GLY A 500 -19.82 -31.95 38.48
N PRO A 501 -20.67 -30.93 38.22
CA PRO A 501 -20.43 -29.77 37.37
C PRO A 501 -19.63 -28.65 38.04
N LEU A 502 -18.76 -27.98 37.27
CA LEU A 502 -17.93 -26.84 37.68
C LEU A 502 -18.25 -25.57 36.87
N SER A 503 -17.99 -24.39 37.46
CA SER A 503 -18.07 -23.10 36.78
C SER A 503 -16.83 -22.83 35.92
N PHE A 504 -16.94 -21.87 35.00
CA PHE A 504 -15.82 -21.49 34.13
C PHE A 504 -14.63 -20.93 34.92
N GLN A 505 -14.88 -20.08 35.93
CA GLN A 505 -13.85 -19.58 36.82
C GLN A 505 -13.14 -20.69 37.61
N CYS A 506 -13.89 -21.66 38.14
CA CYS A 506 -13.31 -22.78 38.88
C CYS A 506 -12.35 -23.60 38.00
N MET A 507 -12.73 -23.87 36.74
CA MET A 507 -11.86 -24.53 35.77
C MET A 507 -10.60 -23.69 35.48
N LYS A 508 -10.72 -22.36 35.39
CA LYS A 508 -9.58 -21.46 35.19
C LYS A 508 -8.62 -21.48 36.38
N ASP A 509 -9.13 -21.49 37.60
CA ASP A 509 -8.30 -21.53 38.81
C ASP A 509 -7.64 -22.90 38.99
N MET A 510 -8.35 -24.00 38.71
CA MET A 510 -7.76 -25.35 38.69
C MET A 510 -6.65 -25.51 37.64
N TYR A 511 -6.72 -24.78 36.53
CA TYR A 511 -5.64 -24.74 35.55
C TYR A 511 -4.42 -23.94 36.07
N LYS A 512 -4.64 -22.80 36.73
CA LYS A 512 -3.55 -22.03 37.40
C LYS A 512 -2.88 -22.84 38.50
N GLU A 513 -3.65 -23.63 39.24
CA GLU A 513 -3.16 -24.56 40.26
C GLU A 513 -2.48 -25.82 39.68
N ALA A 514 -2.36 -25.92 38.34
CA ALA A 514 -1.77 -27.05 37.61
C ALA A 514 -2.44 -28.41 37.90
N LYS A 515 -3.73 -28.41 38.28
CA LYS A 515 -4.54 -29.62 38.42
C LYS A 515 -5.09 -30.08 37.06
N LEU A 516 -5.37 -29.13 36.17
CA LEU A 516 -5.79 -29.37 34.79
C LEU A 516 -4.62 -29.12 33.83
N PHE A 517 -4.53 -29.92 32.77
CA PHE A 517 -3.51 -29.81 31.73
C PHE A 517 -4.18 -29.69 30.36
N GLU A 518 -3.46 -29.22 29.34
CA GLU A 518 -4.01 -29.04 27.98
C GLU A 518 -4.66 -30.30 27.38
N LYS A 519 -4.20 -31.49 27.80
CA LYS A 519 -4.70 -32.79 27.34
C LYS A 519 -5.88 -33.34 28.16
N THR A 520 -6.27 -32.70 29.26
CA THR A 520 -7.40 -33.20 30.08
C THR A 520 -8.68 -33.16 29.26
N GLU A 521 -9.45 -34.25 29.33
CA GLU A 521 -10.73 -34.36 28.65
C GLU A 521 -11.81 -33.61 29.43
N ILE A 522 -12.49 -32.71 28.72
CA ILE A 522 -13.60 -31.91 29.23
C ILE A 522 -14.86 -32.16 28.40
N TRP A 523 -16.01 -32.03 29.04
CA TRP A 523 -17.31 -32.12 28.40
C TRP A 523 -18.29 -31.13 29.02
N ALA A 524 -19.15 -30.56 28.18
CA ALA A 524 -20.26 -29.70 28.56
C ALA A 524 -21.42 -29.92 27.57
N GLU A 525 -22.62 -29.49 27.98
CA GLU A 525 -23.80 -29.57 27.12
C GLU A 525 -23.61 -28.69 25.86
N GLY A 526 -23.81 -29.28 24.68
CA GLY A 526 -23.51 -28.64 23.39
C GLY A 526 -22.22 -29.14 22.71
N LEU A 527 -21.41 -29.95 23.40
CA LEU A 527 -20.31 -30.72 22.78
C LEU A 527 -20.77 -32.14 22.43
N ASP A 528 -20.47 -32.58 21.21
CA ASP A 528 -20.84 -33.92 20.73
C ASP A 528 -20.09 -35.04 21.47
N LYS A 529 -18.84 -34.77 21.89
CA LYS A 529 -17.93 -35.75 22.49
C LYS A 529 -17.07 -35.09 23.57
N TRP A 530 -16.43 -35.92 24.39
CA TRP A 530 -15.34 -35.48 25.26
C TRP A 530 -14.20 -34.92 24.40
N CYS A 531 -13.77 -33.70 24.70
CA CYS A 531 -12.77 -32.98 23.94
C CYS A 531 -11.60 -32.62 24.86
N HIS A 532 -10.39 -32.55 24.31
CA HIS A 532 -9.27 -31.98 25.07
C HIS A 532 -9.51 -30.50 25.37
N LEU A 533 -9.00 -30.03 26.50
CA LEU A 533 -9.11 -28.64 26.92
C LEU A 533 -8.55 -27.66 25.86
N SER A 534 -7.46 -28.04 25.18
CA SER A 534 -6.89 -27.27 24.07
C SER A 534 -7.72 -27.24 22.78
N ALA A 535 -8.65 -28.19 22.61
CA ALA A 535 -9.50 -28.28 21.42
C ALA A 535 -10.72 -27.34 21.51
N VAL A 536 -11.18 -27.02 22.71
CA VAL A 536 -12.34 -26.13 22.93
C VAL A 536 -11.90 -24.67 22.84
N ALA A 537 -12.44 -23.91 21.88
CA ALA A 537 -12.05 -22.52 21.63
C ALA A 537 -12.10 -21.63 22.88
N GLN A 538 -13.16 -21.76 23.70
CA GLN A 538 -13.29 -21.00 24.94
C GLN A 538 -12.04 -21.14 25.83
N PHE A 539 -11.56 -22.36 26.10
CA PHE A 539 -10.38 -22.58 26.95
C PHE A 539 -9.06 -22.35 26.22
N ARG A 540 -8.96 -22.76 24.95
CA ARG A 540 -7.78 -22.56 24.10
C ARG A 540 -7.35 -21.09 24.08
N TRP A 541 -8.30 -20.18 23.89
CA TRP A 541 -8.02 -18.76 23.68
C TRP A 541 -8.04 -17.91 24.95
N THR A 542 -8.61 -18.39 26.06
CA THR A 542 -8.70 -17.63 27.31
C THR A 542 -7.84 -18.18 28.46
N VAL A 543 -7.53 -19.48 28.46
CA VAL A 543 -6.80 -20.15 29.55
C VAL A 543 -5.43 -20.62 29.07
N CYS A 544 -5.37 -21.45 28.03
CA CYS A 544 -4.08 -21.96 27.53
C CYS A 544 -3.18 -20.82 27.02
N SER A 545 -3.78 -19.89 26.28
CA SER A 545 -3.05 -18.75 25.68
C SER A 545 -2.50 -17.74 26.70
N SER A 546 -3.16 -17.54 27.84
CA SER A 546 -2.72 -16.56 28.85
C SER A 546 -1.56 -17.06 29.72
N SER A 547 -1.35 -18.37 29.81
CA SER A 547 -0.28 -18.96 30.62
C SER A 547 1.14 -18.70 30.07
N ASN A 548 1.26 -18.44 28.76
CA ASN A 548 2.54 -18.09 28.12
C ASN A 548 3.04 -16.67 28.47
N ILE A 549 2.21 -15.84 29.12
CA ILE A 549 2.59 -14.49 29.57
C ILE A 549 3.17 -14.52 31.00
N ALA A 550 2.80 -15.51 31.81
CA ALA A 550 3.18 -15.56 33.23
C ALA A 550 4.57 -16.17 33.51
N SER A 551 5.20 -16.84 32.53
CA SER A 551 6.52 -17.46 32.73
C SER A 551 7.72 -16.54 32.45
N SER A 552 7.52 -15.24 32.24
CA SER A 552 8.60 -14.26 32.03
C SER A 552 8.59 -13.10 33.03
N HIS A 553 8.32 -13.37 34.31
CA HIS A 553 8.59 -12.42 35.39
C HIS A 553 9.79 -12.87 36.22
N THR A 554 11.00 -12.56 35.75
CA THR A 554 12.06 -12.14 36.67
C THR A 554 11.89 -10.65 36.92
N SER A 555 11.79 -10.31 38.20
CA SER A 555 11.65 -8.98 38.79
C SER A 555 12.63 -7.94 38.25
N CYS A 556 12.10 -6.87 37.67
CA CYS A 556 12.62 -5.52 37.83
C CYS A 556 11.64 -4.52 37.22
N ASP A 557 10.83 -3.90 38.08
CA ASP A 557 10.25 -2.58 37.84
C ASP A 557 11.40 -1.60 37.61
N LEU A 558 11.50 -1.08 36.38
CA LEU A 558 11.99 0.27 36.09
C LEU A 558 11.57 0.62 34.66
N ALA A 559 10.69 1.61 34.60
CA ALA A 559 10.23 2.36 33.45
C ALA A 559 11.15 2.33 32.21
N LEU A 560 10.77 1.56 31.20
CA LEU A 560 10.92 1.85 29.78
C LEU A 560 9.79 1.13 29.05
N GLN A 561 8.82 1.91 28.55
CA GLN A 561 7.79 1.42 27.65
C GLN A 561 8.47 0.70 26.46
N PRO A 562 8.08 -0.54 26.11
CA PRO A 562 8.49 -1.11 24.84
C PRO A 562 7.67 -0.41 23.74
N GLN A 563 8.20 0.69 23.22
CA GLN A 563 7.74 1.27 21.96
C GLN A 563 8.23 0.39 20.81
N GLY A 564 7.49 -0.70 20.58
CA GLY A 564 7.52 -1.50 19.36
C GLY A 564 6.12 -2.10 19.19
N PRO A 565 5.46 -1.92 18.03
CA PRO A 565 4.21 -2.61 17.79
C PRO A 565 4.54 -4.11 17.68
N MET A 566 3.70 -4.98 18.24
CA MET A 566 3.81 -6.46 18.18
C MET A 566 4.62 -7.12 19.32
N GLY A 567 4.29 -6.82 20.57
CA GLY A 567 4.66 -7.66 21.73
C GLY A 567 3.43 -8.38 22.28
N GLY A 568 3.25 -9.66 21.98
CA GLY A 568 2.36 -10.62 22.67
C GLY A 568 0.84 -10.33 22.74
N THR A 569 0.39 -9.14 22.35
CA THR A 569 -1.00 -8.71 22.40
C THR A 569 -1.74 -9.10 21.12
N GLY A 570 -2.96 -9.62 21.25
CA GLY A 570 -3.85 -9.86 20.12
C GLY A 570 -4.11 -8.57 19.34
N LEU A 571 -4.28 -8.68 18.02
CA LEU A 571 -4.55 -7.53 17.16
C LEU A 571 -5.99 -7.02 17.35
N PHE A 572 -6.91 -7.91 17.73
CA PHE A 572 -8.33 -7.59 17.89
C PHE A 572 -8.82 -7.87 19.31
N ASN A 573 -9.73 -7.02 19.81
CA ASN A 573 -10.57 -7.38 20.94
C ASN A 573 -11.59 -8.44 20.50
N LEU A 574 -12.21 -9.16 21.46
CA LEU A 574 -13.18 -10.22 21.13
C LEU A 574 -14.40 -9.68 20.35
N THR A 575 -14.83 -8.46 20.65
CA THR A 575 -15.92 -7.77 19.94
C THR A 575 -15.52 -7.37 18.52
N ASP A 576 -14.33 -6.79 18.35
CA ASP A 576 -13.79 -6.37 17.05
C ASP A 576 -13.55 -7.59 16.15
N MET A 577 -13.03 -8.68 16.73
CA MET A 577 -12.86 -9.97 16.07
C MET A 577 -14.20 -10.54 15.59
N CYS A 578 -15.22 -10.53 16.45
CA CYS A 578 -16.56 -10.98 16.06
C CYS A 578 -17.15 -10.12 14.93
N SER A 579 -16.98 -8.80 15.00
CA SER A 579 -17.42 -7.88 13.95
C SER A 579 -16.73 -8.18 12.62
N LEU A 580 -15.40 -8.37 12.62
CA LEU A 580 -14.65 -8.77 11.43
C LEU A 580 -15.16 -10.10 10.88
N ILE A 581 -15.35 -11.11 11.73
CA ILE A 581 -15.86 -12.41 11.30
C ILE A 581 -17.25 -12.28 10.66
N LEU A 582 -18.16 -11.55 11.29
CA LEU A 582 -19.50 -11.34 10.73
C LEU A 582 -19.44 -10.59 9.39
N ASP A 583 -18.57 -9.58 9.25
CA ASP A 583 -18.34 -8.89 7.98
C ASP A 583 -17.81 -9.84 6.90
N THR A 584 -16.88 -10.75 7.25
CA THR A 584 -16.42 -11.78 6.30
C THR A 584 -17.53 -12.74 5.89
N LEU A 585 -18.39 -13.18 6.82
CA LEU A 585 -19.51 -14.06 6.51
C LEU A 585 -20.55 -13.37 5.62
N ILE A 586 -20.86 -12.10 5.88
CA ILE A 586 -21.75 -11.29 5.03
C ILE A 586 -21.16 -11.15 3.64
N GLN A 587 -19.86 -10.86 3.52
CA GLN A 587 -19.18 -10.75 2.24
C GLN A 587 -19.19 -12.08 1.46
N MET A 588 -18.95 -13.21 2.15
CA MET A 588 -19.07 -14.54 1.55
C MET A 588 -20.50 -14.83 1.05
N CYS A 589 -21.53 -14.40 1.78
CA CYS A 589 -22.93 -14.50 1.36
C CYS A 589 -23.25 -13.60 0.15
N ALA A 590 -22.67 -12.40 0.08
CA ALA A 590 -22.89 -11.45 -1.01
C ALA A 590 -22.38 -11.97 -2.37
N PHE A 591 -21.27 -12.71 -2.41
CA PHE A 591 -20.77 -13.36 -3.64
C PHE A 591 -21.68 -14.46 -4.20
N TYR A 592 -22.55 -15.02 -3.36
CA TYR A 592 -23.46 -16.12 -3.71
C TYR A 592 -24.91 -15.77 -3.33
N PRO A 593 -25.56 -14.86 -4.09
CA PRO A 593 -26.92 -14.44 -3.80
C PRO A 593 -27.93 -15.60 -3.93
N SER A 594 -29.10 -15.45 -3.29
CA SER A 594 -30.20 -16.43 -3.41
C SER A 594 -31.02 -16.24 -4.70
N ARG A 595 -30.83 -15.11 -5.39
CA ARG A 595 -31.54 -14.73 -6.61
C ARG A 595 -30.54 -14.35 -7.68
N ASP A 596 -30.86 -14.70 -8.91
CA ASP A 596 -30.09 -14.31 -10.09
C ASP A 596 -30.40 -12.87 -10.51
N GLU A 597 -29.66 -12.32 -11.49
CA GLU A 597 -29.85 -10.95 -12.00
C GLU A 597 -31.28 -10.71 -12.53
N ALA A 598 -31.93 -11.76 -13.05
CA ALA A 598 -33.33 -11.74 -13.48
C ALA A 598 -34.35 -11.90 -12.34
N GLY A 599 -33.93 -11.92 -11.07
CA GLY A 599 -34.78 -12.09 -9.89
C GLY A 599 -35.26 -13.51 -9.62
N SER A 600 -34.82 -14.49 -10.43
CA SER A 600 -35.16 -15.91 -10.29
C SER A 600 -34.46 -16.55 -9.09
N ILE A 601 -35.15 -17.43 -8.37
CA ILE A 601 -34.60 -18.10 -7.17
C ILE A 601 -33.57 -19.15 -7.60
N ILE A 602 -32.35 -19.06 -7.06
CA ILE A 602 -31.25 -19.97 -7.38
C ILE A 602 -31.39 -21.26 -6.56
N ARG A 603 -31.40 -22.41 -7.24
CA ARG A 603 -31.41 -23.76 -6.64
C ARG A 603 -30.37 -24.66 -7.32
N PRO A 604 -29.63 -25.50 -6.56
CA PRO A 604 -29.67 -25.69 -5.11
C PRO A 604 -29.18 -24.46 -4.32
N LEU A 605 -29.57 -24.36 -3.04
CA LEU A 605 -29.17 -23.22 -2.19
C LEU A 605 -27.64 -23.12 -2.13
N PRO A 606 -27.05 -21.91 -2.25
CA PRO A 606 -25.61 -21.73 -2.17
C PRO A 606 -24.99 -22.38 -0.93
N ARG A 607 -23.80 -22.97 -1.10
CA ARG A 607 -23.13 -23.76 -0.04
C ARG A 607 -22.93 -22.97 1.26
N VAL A 608 -22.56 -21.68 1.18
CA VAL A 608 -22.41 -20.80 2.36
C VAL A 608 -23.71 -20.77 3.16
N LYS A 609 -24.81 -20.41 2.52
CA LYS A 609 -26.12 -20.29 3.16
C LYS A 609 -26.62 -21.64 3.67
N LYS A 610 -26.36 -22.73 2.94
CA LYS A 610 -26.70 -24.09 3.36
C LYS A 610 -26.00 -24.49 4.66
N ILE A 611 -24.68 -24.27 4.77
CA ILE A 611 -23.90 -24.59 5.97
C ILE A 611 -24.31 -23.69 7.14
N LEU A 612 -24.46 -22.38 6.92
CA LEU A 612 -24.91 -21.45 7.97
C LEU A 612 -26.35 -21.70 8.43
N SER A 613 -27.15 -22.43 7.66
CA SER A 613 -28.51 -22.85 8.06
C SER A 613 -28.53 -24.10 8.93
N GLU A 614 -27.39 -24.75 9.16
CA GLU A 614 -27.31 -25.90 10.07
C GLU A 614 -27.68 -25.46 11.49
N PRO A 615 -28.53 -26.21 12.23
CA PRO A 615 -29.09 -25.75 13.50
C PRO A 615 -28.04 -25.28 14.52
N VAL A 616 -26.92 -26.01 14.66
CA VAL A 616 -25.87 -25.66 15.64
C VAL A 616 -25.22 -24.33 15.31
N LEU A 617 -24.80 -24.13 14.05
CA LEU A 617 -24.13 -22.90 13.60
C LEU A 617 -25.10 -21.71 13.60
N LEU A 618 -26.32 -21.92 13.10
CA LEU A 618 -27.35 -20.91 13.10
C LEU A 618 -27.66 -20.43 14.52
N TYR A 619 -27.83 -21.35 15.47
CA TYR A 619 -28.17 -20.99 16.85
C TYR A 619 -27.03 -20.22 17.50
N GLN A 620 -25.78 -20.62 17.27
CA GLN A 620 -24.59 -19.90 17.74
C GLN A 620 -24.51 -18.47 17.18
N ILE A 621 -24.80 -18.28 15.89
CA ILE A 621 -24.84 -16.94 15.27
C ILE A 621 -25.96 -16.10 15.88
N VAL A 622 -27.15 -16.69 16.06
CA VAL A 622 -28.32 -16.01 16.65
C VAL A 622 -28.08 -15.61 18.09
N GLN A 623 -27.40 -16.45 18.87
CA GLN A 623 -27.07 -16.18 20.26
C GLN A 623 -26.17 -14.96 20.42
N LEU A 624 -25.37 -14.59 19.40
CA LEU A 624 -24.60 -13.35 19.39
C LEU A 624 -25.48 -12.09 19.55
N LEU A 625 -26.80 -12.16 19.38
CA LEU A 625 -27.71 -11.05 19.71
C LEU A 625 -27.72 -10.72 21.21
N LEU A 626 -27.48 -11.71 22.08
CA LEU A 626 -27.37 -11.55 23.54
C LEU A 626 -26.05 -10.85 23.97
N THR A 627 -25.23 -10.43 23.01
CA THR A 627 -24.09 -9.56 23.26
C THR A 627 -24.52 -8.12 23.56
N TYR A 628 -25.72 -7.73 23.10
CA TYR A 628 -26.31 -6.39 23.15
C TYR A 628 -25.47 -5.27 22.53
N ASP A 629 -24.38 -5.61 21.83
CA ASP A 629 -23.54 -4.65 21.16
C ASP A 629 -24.16 -4.24 19.81
N PRO A 630 -24.44 -2.94 19.57
CA PRO A 630 -25.01 -2.46 18.31
C PRO A 630 -24.27 -2.95 17.06
N ALA A 631 -22.94 -3.00 17.10
CA ALA A 631 -22.12 -3.38 15.95
C ALA A 631 -22.33 -4.86 15.55
N ILE A 632 -22.44 -5.75 16.54
CA ILE A 632 -22.69 -7.18 16.34
C ILE A 632 -24.15 -7.41 15.95
N VAL A 633 -25.11 -6.82 16.68
CA VAL A 633 -26.55 -7.05 16.47
C VAL A 633 -26.97 -6.69 15.04
N GLN A 634 -26.52 -5.53 14.54
CA GLN A 634 -26.80 -5.11 13.16
C GLN A 634 -26.29 -6.13 12.13
N ARG A 635 -25.06 -6.60 12.29
CA ARG A 635 -24.43 -7.57 11.38
C ARG A 635 -25.09 -8.93 11.45
N VAL A 636 -25.45 -9.41 12.65
CA VAL A 636 -26.18 -10.66 12.82
C VAL A 636 -27.56 -10.58 12.17
N ALA A 637 -28.30 -9.49 12.38
CA ALA A 637 -29.60 -9.29 11.75
C ALA A 637 -29.50 -9.29 10.22
N GLN A 638 -28.49 -8.61 9.66
CA GLN A 638 -28.21 -8.61 8.22
C GLN A 638 -27.82 -10.00 7.71
N LEU A 639 -26.87 -10.68 8.36
CA LEU A 639 -26.39 -12.00 7.97
C LEU A 639 -27.52 -13.05 8.00
N VAL A 640 -28.30 -13.08 9.08
CA VAL A 640 -29.42 -14.02 9.21
C VAL A 640 -30.48 -13.73 8.13
N ASN A 641 -30.74 -12.45 7.83
CA ASN A 641 -31.67 -12.10 6.75
C ASN A 641 -31.17 -12.59 5.38
N ASP A 642 -29.90 -12.34 5.06
CA ASP A 642 -29.28 -12.77 3.80
C ASP A 642 -29.25 -14.30 3.65
N VAL A 643 -29.02 -15.04 4.75
CA VAL A 643 -29.04 -16.51 4.78
C VAL A 643 -30.45 -17.07 4.67
N MET A 644 -31.44 -16.39 5.25
CA MET A 644 -32.84 -16.83 5.28
C MET A 644 -33.64 -16.42 4.05
N GLN A 645 -33.13 -15.50 3.22
CA GLN A 645 -33.78 -15.12 1.96
C GLN A 645 -34.00 -16.34 1.04
N ASP A 646 -35.27 -16.64 0.77
CA ASP A 646 -35.75 -17.77 -0.04
C ASP A 646 -35.23 -19.15 0.45
N ASN A 647 -34.98 -19.28 1.76
CA ASN A 647 -34.50 -20.51 2.36
C ASN A 647 -35.67 -21.40 2.83
N GLN A 648 -35.56 -22.71 2.61
CA GLN A 648 -36.58 -23.68 3.05
C GLN A 648 -36.66 -23.83 4.58
N PHE A 649 -35.57 -23.50 5.28
CA PHE A 649 -35.49 -23.65 6.74
C PHE A 649 -36.08 -22.46 7.52
N VAL A 650 -36.53 -21.41 6.83
CA VAL A 650 -37.13 -20.20 7.47
C VAL A 650 -38.27 -20.57 8.41
N GLY A 651 -39.07 -21.58 8.08
CA GLY A 651 -40.19 -22.03 8.90
C GLY A 651 -39.80 -22.47 10.31
N ARG A 652 -38.55 -22.86 10.55
CA ARG A 652 -38.05 -23.33 11.85
C ARG A 652 -37.17 -22.30 12.56
N LEU A 653 -37.05 -21.09 12.02
CA LEU A 653 -36.18 -20.05 12.57
C LEU A 653 -36.59 -19.68 14.00
N TYR A 654 -37.89 -19.70 14.32
CA TYR A 654 -38.38 -19.41 15.67
C TYR A 654 -37.77 -20.31 16.77
N LEU A 655 -37.37 -21.55 16.43
CA LEU A 655 -36.74 -22.48 17.38
C LEU A 655 -35.36 -22.02 17.89
N SER A 656 -34.69 -21.15 17.14
CA SER A 656 -33.40 -20.60 17.54
C SER A 656 -33.50 -19.50 18.61
N GLY A 657 -34.70 -19.00 18.90
CA GLY A 657 -34.91 -17.89 19.83
C GLY A 657 -34.64 -16.49 19.26
N VAL A 658 -34.38 -16.34 17.94
CA VAL A 658 -34.10 -15.02 17.31
C VAL A 658 -35.10 -13.95 17.73
N PHE A 659 -36.41 -14.26 17.67
CA PHE A 659 -37.45 -13.26 17.95
C PHE A 659 -37.40 -12.78 19.41
N PHE A 660 -36.96 -13.62 20.34
CA PHE A 660 -36.75 -13.20 21.73
C PHE A 660 -35.51 -12.29 21.83
N PHE A 661 -34.37 -12.75 21.31
CA PHE A 661 -33.11 -12.04 21.50
C PHE A 661 -33.06 -10.70 20.76
N ILE A 662 -33.67 -10.62 19.58
CA ILE A 662 -33.68 -9.41 18.75
C ILE A 662 -34.59 -8.32 19.34
N LEU A 663 -35.71 -8.70 19.97
CA LEU A 663 -36.63 -7.75 20.63
C LEU A 663 -36.10 -7.25 21.97
N MET A 664 -35.15 -7.95 22.60
CA MET A 664 -34.44 -7.47 23.79
C MET A 664 -33.42 -6.35 23.47
N TYR A 665 -33.14 -6.07 22.19
CA TYR A 665 -32.18 -5.05 21.81
C TYR A 665 -32.71 -3.63 22.08
N ASN A 666 -31.98 -2.88 22.91
CA ASN A 666 -32.35 -1.51 23.32
C ASN A 666 -31.55 -0.41 22.59
N GLY A 667 -30.83 -0.71 21.52
CA GLY A 667 -30.12 0.32 20.76
C GLY A 667 -31.03 1.12 19.83
N SER A 668 -30.51 2.23 19.30
CA SER A 668 -31.22 3.10 18.35
C SER A 668 -31.24 2.55 16.91
N ASN A 669 -30.32 1.65 16.56
CA ASN A 669 -30.16 1.12 15.20
C ASN A 669 -31.12 -0.06 14.91
N ILE A 670 -32.43 0.18 14.94
CA ILE A 670 -33.46 -0.86 14.84
C ILE A 670 -33.90 -1.15 13.40
N LEU A 671 -33.57 -0.29 12.44
CA LEU A 671 -34.01 -0.47 11.05
C LEU A 671 -33.65 -1.86 10.45
N PRO A 672 -32.42 -2.39 10.61
CA PRO A 672 -32.09 -3.75 10.14
C PRO A 672 -32.92 -4.84 10.83
N VAL A 673 -33.21 -4.65 12.13
CA VAL A 673 -34.06 -5.54 12.93
C VAL A 673 -35.50 -5.50 12.42
N ALA A 674 -36.06 -4.31 12.18
CA ALA A 674 -37.41 -4.13 11.66
C ALA A 674 -37.57 -4.76 10.27
N LYS A 675 -36.56 -4.60 9.40
CA LYS A 675 -36.53 -5.25 8.08
C LYS A 675 -36.53 -6.78 8.21
N PHE A 676 -35.72 -7.31 9.12
CA PHE A 676 -35.69 -8.73 9.43
C PHE A 676 -37.05 -9.24 9.94
N LEU A 677 -37.68 -8.53 10.89
CA LEU A 677 -38.98 -8.91 11.45
C LEU A 677 -40.07 -8.92 10.38
N HIS A 678 -40.19 -7.84 9.59
CA HIS A 678 -41.15 -7.74 8.50
C HIS A 678 -41.01 -8.92 7.52
N GLN A 679 -39.79 -9.28 7.14
CA GLN A 679 -39.56 -10.33 6.14
C GLN A 679 -39.75 -11.76 6.64
N THR A 680 -39.71 -12.00 7.96
CA THR A 680 -39.61 -13.36 8.53
C THR A 680 -40.77 -13.78 9.43
N HIS A 681 -41.48 -12.85 10.09
CA HIS A 681 -42.42 -13.19 11.16
C HIS A 681 -43.65 -13.99 10.70
N LEU A 682 -44.14 -13.78 9.47
CA LEU A 682 -45.24 -14.56 8.87
C LEU A 682 -44.81 -15.86 8.19
N LYS A 683 -43.50 -16.07 7.98
CA LYS A 683 -42.96 -17.23 7.25
C LYS A 683 -42.60 -18.41 8.14
N GLN A 684 -42.99 -18.34 9.42
CA GLN A 684 -42.68 -19.35 10.43
C GLN A 684 -43.71 -20.49 10.40
N ALA A 685 -43.28 -21.72 10.67
CA ALA A 685 -44.15 -22.89 10.84
C ALA A 685 -44.75 -22.92 12.25
N PHE A 686 -45.17 -21.76 12.74
CA PHE A 686 -45.81 -21.56 14.04
C PHE A 686 -47.31 -21.43 13.84
N ARG A 687 -48.09 -21.97 14.77
CA ARG A 687 -49.53 -21.71 14.87
C ARG A 687 -49.85 -21.41 16.31
N SER A 688 -50.40 -20.22 16.56
CA SER A 688 -50.89 -19.86 17.89
C SER A 688 -52.08 -20.75 18.25
N THR A 689 -52.13 -21.22 19.50
CA THR A 689 -53.28 -21.95 20.05
C THR A 689 -54.39 -21.03 20.53
N LEU A 690 -54.17 -19.71 20.54
CA LEU A 690 -55.15 -18.71 20.96
C LEU A 690 -56.09 -18.35 19.80
N PRO A 691 -57.43 -18.39 19.99
CA PRO A 691 -58.39 -17.99 18.97
C PRO A 691 -58.47 -16.47 18.91
N LYS A 692 -57.53 -15.85 18.19
CA LYS A 692 -57.59 -14.44 17.79
C LYS A 692 -57.44 -14.34 16.26
N SER A 693 -57.46 -13.12 15.71
CA SER A 693 -57.49 -12.80 14.27
C SER A 693 -56.57 -13.67 13.40
N GLU A 694 -56.90 -13.86 12.10
CA GLU A 694 -56.14 -14.76 11.20
C GLU A 694 -54.65 -14.40 11.13
N LEU A 695 -54.32 -13.09 11.15
CA LEU A 695 -52.95 -12.59 11.20
C LEU A 695 -52.24 -12.96 12.52
N ALA A 696 -52.92 -12.79 13.65
CA ALA A 696 -52.40 -13.13 14.99
C ALA A 696 -52.10 -14.64 15.11
N SER A 697 -52.89 -15.49 14.44
CA SER A 697 -52.67 -16.94 14.45
C SER A 697 -51.41 -17.39 13.71
N ARG A 698 -50.96 -16.60 12.71
CA ARG A 698 -49.83 -16.91 11.82
C ARG A 698 -48.51 -16.25 12.23
N SER A 699 -48.58 -15.17 13.00
CA SER A 699 -47.40 -14.41 13.45
C SER A 699 -46.76 -15.02 14.70
N VAL A 700 -45.45 -15.27 14.67
CA VAL A 700 -44.67 -15.66 15.86
C VAL A 700 -44.56 -14.54 16.89
N LEU A 701 -44.81 -13.30 16.49
CA LEU A 701 -44.71 -12.14 17.38
C LEU A 701 -45.95 -11.96 18.26
N CYS A 702 -47.07 -12.62 17.94
CA CYS A 702 -48.34 -12.46 18.66
C CYS A 702 -48.27 -12.70 20.18
N PRO A 703 -47.50 -13.67 20.72
CA PRO A 703 -47.36 -13.83 22.18
C PRO A 703 -46.55 -12.72 22.84
N ILE A 704 -45.74 -11.98 22.08
CA ILE A 704 -44.77 -11.01 22.61
C ILE A 704 -45.27 -9.58 22.44
N LEU A 705 -45.82 -9.25 21.27
CA LEU A 705 -46.20 -7.91 20.87
C LEU A 705 -47.73 -7.78 20.73
N PRO A 706 -48.30 -6.59 21.01
CA PRO A 706 -49.72 -6.32 20.77
C PRO A 706 -50.10 -6.49 19.29
N GLU A 707 -51.33 -6.95 19.00
CA GLU A 707 -51.80 -7.17 17.63
C GLU A 707 -51.67 -5.93 16.75
N ALA A 708 -51.99 -4.75 17.29
CA ALA A 708 -51.87 -3.46 16.59
C ALA A 708 -50.46 -3.22 16.02
N THR A 709 -49.41 -3.55 16.76
CA THR A 709 -48.01 -3.36 16.32
C THR A 709 -47.64 -4.28 15.15
N ILE A 710 -48.22 -5.48 15.10
CA ILE A 710 -48.00 -6.45 14.03
C ILE A 710 -48.74 -6.01 12.76
N PHE A 711 -49.98 -5.52 12.89
CA PHE A 711 -50.70 -4.91 11.76
C PHE A 711 -49.96 -3.70 11.20
N TYR A 712 -49.45 -2.84 12.08
CA TYR A 712 -48.68 -1.66 11.68
C TYR A 712 -47.41 -2.04 10.89
N LEU A 713 -46.69 -3.07 11.33
CA LEU A 713 -45.50 -3.59 10.64
C LEU A 713 -45.81 -4.08 9.21
N GLU A 714 -46.97 -4.70 9.00
CA GLU A 714 -47.36 -5.22 7.69
C GLU A 714 -47.90 -4.14 6.75
N GLN A 715 -48.68 -3.19 7.27
CA GLN A 715 -49.30 -2.15 6.43
C GLN A 715 -48.33 -1.03 6.05
N TYR A 716 -47.53 -0.56 7.00
CA TYR A 716 -46.68 0.62 6.84
C TYR A 716 -45.21 0.28 6.57
N GLY A 717 -44.83 -0.99 6.75
CA GLY A 717 -43.49 -1.50 6.48
C GLY A 717 -42.47 -1.24 7.59
N ALA A 718 -41.25 -1.71 7.36
CA ALA A 718 -40.18 -1.74 8.37
C ALA A 718 -39.65 -0.36 8.80
N GLU A 719 -39.67 0.64 7.92
CA GLU A 719 -39.12 1.98 8.22
C GLU A 719 -39.99 2.73 9.23
N LYS A 720 -41.29 2.85 8.94
CA LYS A 720 -42.27 3.45 9.85
C LYS A 720 -42.38 2.66 11.15
N TYR A 721 -42.33 1.33 11.09
CA TYR A 721 -42.32 0.50 12.30
C TYR A 721 -41.11 0.79 13.20
N ALA A 722 -39.92 1.02 12.64
CA ALA A 722 -38.73 1.34 13.44
C ALA A 722 -38.87 2.68 14.17
N GLU A 723 -39.50 3.67 13.54
CA GLU A 723 -39.85 4.95 14.18
C GLU A 723 -40.85 4.74 15.33
N VAL A 724 -41.91 3.96 15.08
CA VAL A 724 -42.93 3.68 16.10
C VAL A 724 -42.37 2.88 17.28
N PHE A 725 -41.54 1.89 17.02
CA PHE A 725 -40.97 1.04 18.07
C PHE A 725 -40.02 1.80 19.00
N LEU A 726 -39.35 2.85 18.50
CA LEU A 726 -38.45 3.71 19.28
C LEU A 726 -39.15 4.88 19.98
N GLY A 727 -40.25 5.38 19.41
CA GLY A 727 -40.97 6.53 19.91
C GLY A 727 -42.13 6.18 20.85
N GLU A 728 -42.91 7.21 21.16
CA GLU A 728 -44.14 7.12 21.96
C GLU A 728 -45.31 7.53 21.06
N PHE A 729 -46.25 6.61 20.87
CA PHE A 729 -47.36 6.79 19.96
C PHE A 729 -48.66 6.37 20.65
N GLU A 730 -49.58 7.32 20.75
CA GLU A 730 -50.93 7.15 21.27
C GLU A 730 -51.90 7.59 20.18
N ASN A 731 -52.03 6.77 19.15
CA ASN A 731 -52.93 6.98 18.02
C ASN A 731 -54.02 5.90 18.02
N PRO A 732 -55.19 6.15 17.41
CA PRO A 732 -56.25 5.15 17.33
C PRO A 732 -55.80 3.85 16.62
N GLU A 733 -54.73 3.88 15.81
CA GLU A 733 -54.16 2.71 15.14
C GLU A 733 -53.09 1.97 15.96
N ILE A 734 -52.37 2.68 16.84
CA ILE A 734 -51.24 2.10 17.57
C ILE A 734 -51.03 2.82 18.90
N ILE A 735 -50.91 2.01 19.95
CA ILE A 735 -50.62 2.44 21.31
C ILE A 735 -49.36 1.71 21.71
N TRP A 736 -48.26 2.46 21.77
CA TRP A 736 -46.93 1.95 22.05
C TRP A 736 -46.10 3.01 22.75
N ASN A 737 -45.78 2.73 24.02
CA ASN A 737 -45.03 3.64 24.88
C ASN A 737 -43.71 3.00 25.36
N THR A 738 -42.77 3.84 25.79
CA THR A 738 -41.46 3.41 26.33
C THR A 738 -41.62 2.41 27.49
N GLU A 739 -42.67 2.56 28.30
CA GLU A 739 -42.98 1.63 29.39
C GLU A 739 -43.40 0.25 28.92
N MET A 740 -44.23 0.16 27.87
CA MET A 740 -44.64 -1.12 27.26
C MET A 740 -43.42 -1.82 26.67
N ARG A 741 -42.54 -1.07 25.99
CA ARG A 741 -41.27 -1.59 25.47
C ARG A 741 -40.38 -2.14 26.59
N ARG A 742 -40.21 -1.39 27.69
CA ARG A 742 -39.43 -1.83 28.86
C ARG A 742 -40.02 -3.09 29.49
N TYR A 743 -41.34 -3.12 29.68
CA TYR A 743 -42.05 -4.27 30.26
C TYR A 743 -41.92 -5.53 29.40
N MET A 744 -42.02 -5.38 28.07
CA MET A 744 -41.77 -6.46 27.12
C MET A 744 -40.35 -7.02 27.27
N ILE A 745 -39.33 -6.14 27.27
CA ILE A 745 -37.92 -6.55 27.41
C ILE A 745 -37.71 -7.27 28.75
N GLU A 746 -38.32 -6.79 29.83
CA GLU A 746 -38.21 -7.43 31.16
C GLU A 746 -38.82 -8.83 31.19
N LYS A 747 -40.01 -9.04 30.61
CA LYS A 747 -40.65 -10.36 30.54
C LYS A 747 -39.85 -11.34 29.68
N ILE A 748 -39.31 -10.89 28.55
CA ILE A 748 -38.44 -11.72 27.71
C ILE A 748 -37.12 -12.01 28.47
N ALA A 749 -36.55 -11.02 29.16
CA ALA A 749 -35.33 -11.20 29.94
C ALA A 749 -35.51 -12.24 31.05
N LEU A 750 -36.64 -12.21 31.77
CA LEU A 750 -36.97 -13.22 32.78
C LEU A 750 -37.07 -14.62 32.16
N HIS A 751 -37.75 -14.75 31.01
CA HIS A 751 -37.87 -16.03 30.30
C HIS A 751 -36.53 -16.59 29.80
N VAL A 752 -35.58 -15.72 29.43
CA VAL A 752 -34.27 -16.11 28.88
C VAL A 752 -33.15 -16.11 29.94
N SER A 753 -33.42 -15.63 31.16
CA SER A 753 -32.42 -15.39 32.22
C SER A 753 -31.55 -16.62 32.54
N ASP A 754 -32.17 -17.79 32.70
CA ASP A 754 -31.49 -19.06 32.91
C ASP A 754 -30.47 -19.33 31.79
N PHE A 755 -30.87 -19.16 30.53
CA PHE A 755 -29.99 -19.39 29.39
C PHE A 755 -28.88 -18.32 29.27
N SER A 756 -29.20 -17.06 29.55
CA SER A 756 -28.21 -15.96 29.51
C SER A 756 -27.08 -16.18 30.52
N SER A 757 -27.41 -16.65 31.72
CA SER A 757 -26.41 -17.01 32.74
C SER A 757 -25.51 -18.18 32.29
N ARG A 758 -26.12 -19.20 31.69
CA ARG A 758 -25.45 -20.38 31.13
C ARG A 758 -24.44 -20.04 30.04
N LEU A 759 -24.81 -19.15 29.13
CA LEU A 759 -23.97 -18.73 28.01
C LEU A 759 -22.65 -18.06 28.47
N SER A 760 -22.66 -17.38 29.60
CA SER A 760 -21.45 -16.78 30.18
C SER A 760 -20.45 -17.83 30.69
N SER A 761 -20.95 -18.99 31.12
CA SER A 761 -20.13 -20.10 31.62
C SER A 761 -19.72 -21.07 30.49
N ASN A 762 -20.63 -21.35 29.56
CA ASN A 762 -20.40 -22.23 28.41
C ASN A 762 -20.91 -21.56 27.14
N VAL A 763 -19.95 -21.12 26.34
CA VAL A 763 -20.21 -20.33 25.14
C VAL A 763 -20.76 -21.22 24.01
N LYS A 764 -20.67 -22.56 24.15
CA LYS A 764 -21.23 -23.54 23.20
C LYS A 764 -22.65 -24.02 23.57
N ALA A 765 -23.22 -23.56 24.68
CA ALA A 765 -24.56 -23.95 25.10
C ALA A 765 -25.60 -23.54 24.04
N LEU A 766 -26.42 -24.49 23.59
CA LEU A 766 -27.47 -24.24 22.59
C LEU A 766 -28.78 -23.86 23.27
N TYR A 767 -29.45 -22.84 22.74
CA TYR A 767 -30.76 -22.42 23.22
C TYR A 767 -31.79 -23.50 22.89
N ARG A 768 -32.61 -23.86 23.87
CA ARG A 768 -33.75 -24.76 23.70
C ARG A 768 -35.01 -23.90 23.68
N TYR A 769 -35.72 -23.93 22.55
CA TYR A 769 -36.95 -23.18 22.42
C TYR A 769 -37.97 -23.59 23.47
N CYS A 770 -38.42 -22.60 24.24
CA CYS A 770 -39.57 -22.69 25.12
C CYS A 770 -40.57 -21.61 24.67
N PRO A 771 -41.86 -21.95 24.46
CA PRO A 771 -42.86 -20.94 24.16
C PRO A 771 -43.05 -20.01 25.36
N ILE A 772 -43.04 -18.70 25.11
CA ILE A 772 -43.30 -17.69 26.14
C ILE A 772 -44.82 -17.62 26.42
N PRO A 773 -45.26 -17.50 27.68
CA PRO A 773 -46.63 -17.11 27.99
C PRO A 773 -46.96 -15.77 27.33
N PRO A 774 -48.21 -15.56 26.84
CA PRO A 774 -48.59 -14.31 26.21
C PRO A 774 -48.38 -13.13 27.18
N ILE A 775 -47.72 -12.07 26.70
CA ILE A 775 -47.48 -10.87 27.49
C ILE A 775 -48.76 -10.03 27.49
N GLU A 776 -49.39 -9.95 28.65
CA GLU A 776 -50.52 -9.06 28.90
C GLU A 776 -50.00 -7.68 29.34
N TYR A 777 -50.37 -6.65 28.59
CA TYR A 777 -49.94 -5.28 28.84
C TYR A 777 -51.00 -4.55 29.67
N PRO A 778 -50.67 -4.08 30.88
CA PRO A 778 -51.64 -3.41 31.75
C PRO A 778 -52.21 -2.12 31.12
N GLN A 779 -51.44 -1.47 30.25
CA GLN A 779 -51.88 -0.28 29.50
C GLN A 779 -53.02 -0.57 28.52
N LEU A 780 -53.18 -1.81 28.06
CA LEU A 780 -54.17 -2.22 27.06
C LEU A 780 -55.37 -2.95 27.67
N GLU A 781 -55.41 -3.20 28.98
CA GLU A 781 -56.49 -3.96 29.64
C GLU A 781 -57.86 -3.27 29.52
N GLU A 782 -57.88 -1.94 29.52
CA GLU A 782 -59.10 -1.14 29.35
C GLU A 782 -59.46 -0.85 27.88
N GLU A 783 -58.70 -1.38 26.92
CA GLU A 783 -58.80 -1.01 25.51
C GLU A 783 -59.29 -2.15 24.63
N LEU A 784 -60.38 -1.91 23.91
CA LEU A 784 -60.92 -2.85 22.93
C LEU A 784 -60.29 -2.59 21.56
N PHE A 785 -59.44 -3.52 21.12
CA PHE A 785 -58.85 -3.53 19.79
C PHE A 785 -59.79 -4.25 18.80
N CYS A 786 -60.33 -3.52 17.82
CA CYS A 786 -61.16 -4.08 16.76
C CYS A 786 -60.46 -3.92 15.41
N HIS A 787 -59.89 -5.03 14.93
CA HIS A 787 -59.19 -5.19 13.66
C HIS A 787 -58.01 -4.23 13.40
N TYR A 788 -58.28 -2.95 13.16
CA TYR A 788 -57.28 -1.92 12.87
C TYR A 788 -57.20 -0.80 13.91
N TYR A 789 -58.22 -0.67 14.78
CA TYR A 789 -58.33 0.50 15.63
C TYR A 789 -58.71 0.17 17.08
N TYR A 790 -58.17 0.95 18.00
CA TYR A 790 -58.59 1.03 19.39
C TYR A 790 -59.84 1.92 19.50
N LEU A 791 -60.96 1.32 19.92
CA LEU A 791 -62.27 1.96 19.86
C LEU A 791 -62.38 3.22 20.73
N ARG A 792 -61.74 3.23 21.91
CA ARG A 792 -61.76 4.36 22.86
C ARG A 792 -61.15 5.63 22.25
N HIS A 793 -59.99 5.48 21.62
CA HIS A 793 -59.25 6.56 20.97
C HIS A 793 -59.88 7.02 19.64
N LEU A 794 -60.66 6.15 19.00
CA LEU A 794 -61.51 6.51 17.86
C LEU A 794 -62.68 7.41 18.26
N THR A 795 -63.18 7.26 19.50
CA THR A 795 -64.34 8.00 20.03
C THR A 795 -63.97 9.30 20.77
N ASP A 796 -62.70 9.52 21.11
CA ASP A 796 -62.26 10.74 21.80
C ASP A 796 -62.10 11.93 20.81
N GLU A 797 -63.07 12.84 20.83
CA GLU A 797 -63.17 13.99 19.90
C GLU A 797 -62.15 15.14 20.14
N GLN A 798 -61.28 15.06 21.16
CA GLN A 798 -60.44 16.18 21.60
C GLN A 798 -58.96 16.13 21.11
N GLY A 799 -58.54 15.08 20.40
CA GLY A 799 -57.10 14.77 20.24
C GLY A 799 -56.38 15.01 18.90
N SER A 800 -57.04 15.18 17.73
CA SER A 800 -56.30 15.34 16.46
C SER A 800 -56.93 16.32 15.45
N PRO A 801 -56.18 17.27 14.83
CA PRO A 801 -56.73 18.23 13.87
C PRO A 801 -56.77 17.76 12.40
N THR A 802 -56.14 16.63 12.02
CA THR A 802 -55.83 16.35 10.61
C THR A 802 -56.62 15.22 9.93
N GLY A 803 -57.46 14.47 10.65
CA GLY A 803 -58.17 13.28 10.10
C GLY A 803 -59.70 13.36 10.10
N ARG A 804 -60.30 14.55 10.03
CA ARG A 804 -61.75 14.73 10.29
C ARG A 804 -62.72 14.14 9.25
N SER A 805 -62.27 13.77 8.04
CA SER A 805 -63.17 13.33 6.96
C SER A 805 -63.10 11.84 6.59
N GLU A 806 -61.93 11.19 6.71
CA GLU A 806 -61.79 9.75 6.38
C GLU A 806 -62.27 8.84 7.52
N ASN A 807 -62.04 9.24 8.78
CA ASN A 807 -62.38 8.44 9.96
C ASN A 807 -63.88 8.22 10.19
N ARG A 808 -64.75 9.09 9.66
CA ARG A 808 -66.21 8.91 9.75
C ARG A 808 -66.73 7.84 8.78
N LEU A 809 -66.16 7.72 7.59
CA LEU A 809 -66.60 6.75 6.58
C LEU A 809 -66.18 5.31 6.95
N THR A 810 -65.03 5.14 7.60
CA THR A 810 -64.53 3.84 8.07
C THR A 810 -65.27 3.35 9.32
N PHE A 811 -65.67 4.23 10.25
CA PHE A 811 -66.45 3.83 11.43
C PHE A 811 -67.83 3.28 11.05
N TYR A 812 -68.49 3.86 10.04
CA TYR A 812 -69.76 3.34 9.49
C TYR A 812 -69.62 2.07 8.65
N ALA A 813 -68.41 1.68 8.25
CA ALA A 813 -68.14 0.44 7.52
C ALA A 813 -67.71 -0.73 8.42
N LEU A 814 -67.33 -0.44 9.68
CA LEU A 814 -66.94 -1.41 10.72
C LEU A 814 -68.12 -1.88 11.59
N VAL A 815 -69.21 -1.10 11.64
CA VAL A 815 -70.54 -1.50 12.16
C VAL A 815 -71.29 -2.21 11.04
#